data_AF-A0A212ENR9-F1
#
_entry.id   AF-A0A212ENR9-F1
#
_cell.length_a   1.000
_cell.length_b   1.000
_cell.length_c   1.000
_cell.angle_alpha   90.00
_cell.angle_beta   90.00
_cell.angle_gamma   90.00
#
_symmetry.space_group_name_H-M   'P 1'
#
loop_
_entity.id
_entity.type
_entity.pdbx_description
1 polymer ?
#
loop_
_entity_poly.entity_id
_entity_poly.type
_entity_poly.pdbx_seq_one_letter_code
_entity_poly.pdbx_strand_id
1 'polypeptide(L)'
;MGDVYFDLKRKLEDLGYTNTLSLDSVPLVQCIVADLLQTTRSLQHYMDLSKEALMQRDALMIEAEPYKCDNIKLIQENNQLHKEIMLVKEEHLKITKESRRKIKNLTDELSKKEALISKLQHDIRDLSLRGLCAETQSSRNKSKRKDGGDCLTSKVCICHDTNTYEKDAMEKNRTIQSLEEKLAEYSDEITLLQNQVEQRDNEIVRLSILLDGGRPVTAVSKDFYNEQPNIKLQNLTKQMKELERANESLKKEVASSLEKQHEAMLRALSLADKNKKLQEEVQQVDKLALKLEDDCNKRLASMMNEMNFLQTRLDGLSMKNSELEKEASQRYSKDSSTHTQKLQENLAAALMEKEVLHKEIKDLVDLNKSLQEKIVSLTEVNRNFNSNVTPEIVEDTPHLVKEELKELLQEERRKYETYIVSLEEKLSETINLFNKHASREKDLIPASSSLSCDNSFIRDLHNKLCKSEQQILMLKKENDELQTKIYNTEEGSKHNYKDIIKQLNDENTELSKENISLSRQVSQYKSLNTNDRGDYCRKDLQKLNEKIDDMSREIQVLKKDKQEYHMRYKEAMELADKLKRDLAYKVKEMEHLEEENCSYKMSHRTGQASADHLKEECNYLREQMKKMQSDYIKEKTLANQIKNIQLETERSSAEAHNELLSLQKKLSLLKDSNETLENKCRDLQSEIIKLRNDNMNLVDNIKLIDKERDKLVIELDQKTENISVYLVFELSVSYELSKLENELSDAKRKLNMNKVSEHKVVDYESQITFLNGEILRLTQQLDTSVMENKHLQNSLADANGHLKITRIELEKSKKDVDGLKQQLQHYVAEIRRIEELLSQKEAERSDMLEHFASLSVEANILENTNHSLESESASKSMQLQSYVSKIQNLEEKLVDKEHIIDSQSARIAAMTCKISSLENEIKLMTEEKNILEQNVSCLKQMCNNLQSNKMPKSDDNSEIKLYENRIRNLSSVKTQLESEKEDLKEKLRTTERLLSNTRRECIELKLALQDATSETKSLQEHVSRLRTADDEQNVLATAELNLNLPLMLEETIHELSHEDEYSDRCNSNLNKSFTKYTHSSTL
;
A
#
# COMPACT_ATOMS: atom_id res chain seq x y z
N MET A 1 -5.40 -50.64 1.41
CA MET A 1 -4.84 -51.44 0.30
C MET A 1 -5.92 -52.25 -0.40
N GLY A 2 -6.59 -53.20 0.26
CA GLY A 2 -7.62 -54.03 -0.38
C GLY A 2 -8.73 -53.23 -1.07
N ASP A 3 -9.27 -52.21 -0.41
CA ASP A 3 -10.40 -51.41 -0.93
C ASP A 3 -10.01 -50.63 -2.20
N VAL A 4 -8.79 -50.08 -2.21
CA VAL A 4 -8.20 -49.40 -3.38
C VAL A 4 -8.03 -50.35 -4.56
N TYR A 5 -7.65 -51.60 -4.32
CA TYR A 5 -7.61 -52.64 -5.36
C TYR A 5 -9.00 -52.96 -5.92
N PHE A 6 -10.01 -53.13 -5.07
CA PHE A 6 -11.38 -53.40 -5.52
C PHE A 6 -12.02 -52.22 -6.26
N ASP A 7 -11.78 -50.98 -5.81
CA ASP A 7 -12.25 -49.77 -6.49
C ASP A 7 -11.56 -49.55 -7.85
N LEU A 8 -10.26 -49.83 -7.96
CA LEU A 8 -9.57 -49.78 -9.24
C LEU A 8 -10.05 -50.90 -10.18
N LYS A 9 -10.19 -52.12 -9.66
CA LYS A 9 -10.67 -53.28 -10.42
C LYS A 9 -12.08 -53.03 -10.97
N ARG A 10 -13.00 -52.48 -10.14
CA ARG A 10 -14.34 -52.09 -10.61
C ARG A 10 -14.27 -51.04 -11.73
N LYS A 11 -13.47 -49.98 -11.58
CA LYS A 11 -13.28 -48.96 -12.65
C LYS A 11 -12.69 -49.53 -13.94
N LEU A 12 -11.83 -50.54 -13.85
CA LEU A 12 -11.29 -51.26 -15.00
C LEU A 12 -12.36 -52.14 -15.65
N GLU A 13 -13.17 -52.85 -14.87
CA GLU A 13 -14.30 -53.65 -15.34
C GLU A 13 -15.39 -52.79 -15.99
N ASP A 14 -15.70 -51.60 -15.43
CA ASP A 14 -16.58 -50.57 -16.01
C ASP A 14 -16.04 -50.06 -17.38
N LEU A 15 -14.72 -50.08 -17.57
CA LEU A 15 -14.03 -49.74 -18.83
C LEU A 15 -13.80 -50.97 -19.74
N GLY A 16 -14.34 -52.15 -19.38
CA GLY A 16 -14.24 -53.39 -20.17
C GLY A 16 -12.98 -54.24 -19.94
N TYR A 17 -12.10 -53.87 -19.02
CA TYR A 17 -10.86 -54.58 -18.70
C TYR A 17 -11.06 -55.55 -17.53
N THR A 18 -11.29 -56.84 -17.84
CA THR A 18 -11.59 -57.90 -16.85
C THR A 18 -10.36 -58.71 -16.39
N ASN A 19 -9.14 -58.32 -16.81
CA ASN A 19 -7.90 -59.05 -16.49
C ASN A 19 -7.49 -58.92 -15.02
N THR A 20 -6.88 -59.96 -14.46
CA THR A 20 -6.38 -59.98 -13.07
C THR A 20 -5.14 -59.11 -12.91
N LEU A 21 -5.26 -58.02 -12.14
CA LEU A 21 -4.19 -57.07 -11.85
C LEU A 21 -3.31 -57.55 -10.67
N SER A 22 -1.99 -57.37 -10.74
CA SER A 22 -1.09 -57.66 -9.61
C SER A 22 -1.11 -56.54 -8.58
N LEU A 23 -0.98 -56.88 -7.28
CA LEU A 23 -1.00 -55.92 -6.17
C LEU A 23 0.09 -54.84 -6.29
N ASP A 24 1.28 -55.20 -6.80
CA ASP A 24 2.39 -54.26 -6.96
C ASP A 24 2.13 -53.21 -8.06
N SER A 25 1.30 -53.56 -9.06
CA SER A 25 0.96 -52.70 -10.20
C SER A 25 -0.20 -51.74 -9.93
N VAL A 26 -0.88 -51.86 -8.79
CA VAL A 26 -2.09 -51.09 -8.45
C VAL A 26 -1.87 -49.58 -8.46
N PRO A 27 -0.83 -49.00 -7.82
CA PRO A 27 -0.68 -47.54 -7.75
C PRO A 27 -0.47 -46.92 -9.13
N LEU A 28 0.35 -47.56 -9.98
CA LEU A 28 0.65 -47.08 -11.33
C LEU A 28 -0.59 -47.12 -12.23
N VAL A 29 -1.34 -48.24 -12.22
CA VAL A 29 -2.56 -48.37 -13.02
C VAL A 29 -3.66 -47.44 -12.49
N GLN A 30 -3.71 -47.17 -11.19
CA GLN A 30 -4.63 -46.18 -10.62
C GLN A 30 -4.37 -44.77 -11.15
N CYS A 31 -3.11 -44.32 -11.22
CA CYS A 31 -2.76 -43.04 -11.82
C CYS A 31 -3.12 -43.00 -13.31
N ILE A 32 -2.68 -44.00 -14.09
CA ILE A 32 -2.95 -44.05 -15.55
C ILE A 32 -4.46 -44.03 -15.85
N VAL A 33 -5.29 -44.74 -15.08
CA VAL A 33 -6.75 -44.71 -15.24
C VAL A 33 -7.34 -43.35 -14.83
N ALA A 34 -6.81 -42.69 -13.80
CA ALA A 34 -7.23 -41.34 -13.42
C ALA A 34 -6.89 -40.32 -14.52
N ASP A 35 -5.67 -40.35 -15.05
CA ASP A 35 -5.19 -39.47 -16.11
C ASP A 35 -5.98 -39.68 -17.42
N LEU A 36 -6.28 -40.94 -17.76
CA LEU A 36 -7.09 -41.27 -18.94
C LEU A 36 -8.55 -40.82 -18.79
N LEU A 37 -9.14 -40.95 -17.61
CA LEU A 37 -10.49 -40.44 -17.34
C LEU A 37 -10.52 -38.91 -17.33
N GLN A 38 -9.47 -38.25 -16.82
CA GLN A 38 -9.34 -36.79 -16.84
C GLN A 38 -9.19 -36.26 -18.26
N THR A 39 -8.24 -36.78 -19.04
CA THR A 39 -8.04 -36.38 -20.44
C THR A 39 -9.25 -36.66 -21.33
N THR A 40 -9.97 -37.77 -21.09
CA THR A 40 -11.25 -38.06 -21.77
C THR A 40 -12.32 -37.02 -21.45
N ARG A 41 -12.46 -36.61 -20.18
CA ARG A 41 -13.38 -35.54 -19.76
C ARG A 41 -13.00 -34.18 -20.35
N SER A 42 -11.71 -33.86 -20.39
CA SER A 42 -11.21 -32.64 -21.04
C SER A 42 -11.49 -32.64 -22.55
N LEU A 43 -11.27 -33.76 -23.24
CA LEU A 43 -11.57 -33.88 -24.67
C LEU A 43 -13.06 -33.70 -24.95
N GLN A 44 -13.94 -34.34 -24.16
CA GLN A 44 -15.38 -34.17 -24.27
C GLN A 44 -15.78 -32.70 -24.07
N HIS A 45 -15.25 -32.04 -23.02
CA HIS A 45 -15.49 -30.62 -22.76
C HIS A 45 -15.05 -29.72 -23.94
N TYR A 46 -13.88 -29.97 -24.54
CA TYR A 46 -13.44 -29.21 -25.72
C TYR A 46 -14.27 -29.52 -26.98
N MET A 47 -14.78 -30.74 -27.15
CA MET A 47 -15.70 -31.08 -28.24
C MET A 47 -17.05 -30.36 -28.09
N ASP A 48 -17.62 -30.34 -26.88
CA ASP A 48 -18.87 -29.64 -26.62
C ASP A 48 -18.71 -28.12 -26.76
N LEU A 49 -17.60 -27.55 -26.26
CA LEU A 49 -17.26 -26.14 -26.46
C LEU A 49 -17.07 -25.78 -27.95
N SER A 50 -16.41 -26.65 -28.72
CA SER A 50 -16.22 -26.46 -30.17
C SER A 50 -17.56 -26.51 -30.93
N LYS A 51 -18.46 -27.42 -30.54
CA LYS A 51 -19.81 -27.52 -31.09
C LYS A 51 -20.65 -26.29 -30.74
N GLU A 52 -20.55 -25.79 -29.51
CA GLU A 52 -21.24 -24.56 -29.10
C GLU A 52 -20.71 -23.36 -29.88
N ALA A 53 -19.39 -23.19 -30.01
CA ALA A 53 -18.78 -22.12 -30.81
C ALA A 53 -19.21 -22.16 -32.29
N LEU A 54 -19.39 -23.34 -32.88
CA LEU A 54 -19.96 -23.48 -34.23
C LEU A 54 -21.43 -23.06 -34.29
N MET A 55 -22.25 -23.42 -33.30
CA MET A 55 -23.65 -22.99 -33.22
C MET A 55 -23.77 -21.47 -33.00
N GLN A 56 -22.90 -20.87 -32.18
CA GLN A 56 -22.81 -19.43 -31.98
C GLN A 56 -22.39 -18.72 -33.28
N ARG A 57 -21.38 -19.24 -34.01
CA ARG A 57 -20.98 -18.73 -35.33
C ARG A 57 -22.15 -18.74 -36.32
N ASP A 58 -22.92 -19.82 -36.36
CA ASP A 58 -24.01 -19.98 -37.32
C ASP A 58 -25.22 -19.10 -36.97
N ALA A 59 -25.50 -18.88 -35.67
CA ALA A 59 -26.44 -17.86 -35.22
C ALA A 59 -26.00 -16.45 -35.64
N LEU A 60 -24.74 -16.07 -35.36
CA LEU A 60 -24.17 -14.77 -35.75
C LEU A 60 -24.16 -14.56 -37.28
N MET A 61 -23.98 -15.63 -38.07
CA MET A 61 -24.07 -15.57 -39.53
C MET A 61 -25.49 -15.27 -40.03
N ILE A 62 -26.52 -15.75 -39.32
CA ILE A 62 -27.94 -15.47 -39.61
C ILE A 62 -28.30 -14.05 -39.17
N GLU A 63 -27.85 -13.61 -37.99
CA GLU A 63 -28.01 -12.24 -37.50
C GLU A 63 -27.26 -11.21 -38.38
N ALA A 64 -26.18 -11.62 -39.05
CA ALA A 64 -25.46 -10.80 -40.03
C ALA A 64 -26.15 -10.71 -41.41
N GLU A 65 -27.11 -11.58 -41.74
CA GLU A 65 -27.73 -11.63 -43.08
C GLU A 65 -28.55 -10.37 -43.45
N PRO A 66 -29.36 -9.78 -42.54
CA PRO A 66 -30.02 -8.50 -42.78
C PRO A 66 -29.03 -7.39 -43.17
N TYR A 67 -27.88 -7.31 -42.50
CA TYR A 67 -26.84 -6.32 -42.81
C TYR A 67 -26.19 -6.54 -44.17
N LYS A 68 -26.08 -7.79 -44.67
CA LYS A 68 -25.65 -8.07 -46.05
C LYS A 68 -26.69 -7.58 -47.05
N CYS A 69 -27.96 -7.87 -46.79
CA CYS A 69 -29.08 -7.42 -47.62
C CYS A 69 -29.19 -5.89 -47.67
N ASP A 70 -29.01 -5.20 -46.55
CA ASP A 70 -29.05 -3.74 -46.48
C ASP A 70 -27.80 -3.09 -47.09
N ASN A 71 -26.62 -3.70 -46.97
CA ASN A 71 -25.43 -3.27 -47.71
C ASN A 71 -25.64 -3.38 -49.24
N ILE A 72 -26.27 -4.46 -49.72
CA ILE A 72 -26.64 -4.60 -51.15
C ILE A 72 -27.60 -3.49 -51.58
N LYS A 73 -28.60 -3.14 -50.76
CA LYS A 73 -29.52 -2.00 -51.05
C LYS A 73 -28.76 -0.67 -51.08
N LEU A 74 -27.90 -0.40 -50.08
CA LEU A 74 -27.09 0.82 -50.00
C LEU A 74 -26.12 0.94 -51.18
N ILE A 75 -25.56 -0.16 -51.68
CA ILE A 75 -24.74 -0.17 -52.90
C ILE A 75 -25.60 0.17 -54.13
N GLN A 76 -26.83 -0.33 -54.23
CA GLN A 76 -27.74 0.01 -55.32
C GLN A 76 -28.15 1.49 -55.27
N GLU A 77 -28.52 2.00 -54.10
CA GLU A 77 -28.89 3.39 -53.85
C GLU A 77 -27.71 4.33 -54.13
N ASN A 78 -26.50 4.01 -53.64
CA ASN A 78 -25.29 4.80 -53.90
C ASN A 78 -24.97 4.87 -55.40
N ASN A 79 -25.09 3.75 -56.13
CA ASN A 79 -24.93 3.74 -57.59
C ASN A 79 -26.02 4.54 -58.33
N GLN A 80 -27.24 4.60 -57.81
CA GLN A 80 -28.32 5.40 -58.38
C GLN A 80 -28.09 6.90 -58.13
N LEU A 81 -27.80 7.29 -56.89
CA LEU A 81 -27.42 8.65 -56.51
C LEU A 81 -26.20 9.14 -57.28
N HIS A 82 -25.22 8.27 -57.56
CA HIS A 82 -24.06 8.64 -58.39
C HIS A 82 -24.45 9.04 -59.82
N LYS A 83 -25.39 8.31 -60.45
CA LYS A 83 -25.92 8.64 -61.78
C LYS A 83 -26.72 9.94 -61.76
N GLU A 84 -27.53 10.16 -60.74
CA GLU A 84 -28.30 11.40 -60.56
C GLU A 84 -27.36 12.59 -60.36
N ILE A 85 -26.29 12.44 -59.57
CA ILE A 85 -25.23 13.44 -59.40
C ILE A 85 -24.49 13.72 -60.72
N MET A 86 -24.27 12.72 -61.58
CA MET A 86 -23.70 12.95 -62.93
C MET A 86 -24.66 13.77 -63.81
N LEU A 87 -25.93 13.36 -63.92
CA LEU A 87 -26.93 14.07 -64.72
C LEU A 87 -27.10 15.53 -64.27
N VAL A 88 -27.18 15.77 -62.96
CA VAL A 88 -27.28 17.13 -62.38
C VAL A 88 -26.01 17.94 -62.63
N LYS A 89 -24.82 17.32 -62.63
CA LYS A 89 -23.57 18.01 -63.01
C LYS A 89 -23.54 18.37 -64.50
N GLU A 90 -23.99 17.49 -65.39
CA GLU A 90 -24.08 17.78 -66.83
C GLU A 90 -25.07 18.93 -67.09
N GLU A 91 -26.25 18.90 -66.47
CA GLU A 91 -27.26 19.96 -66.60
C GLU A 91 -26.76 21.29 -66.04
N HIS A 92 -26.15 21.33 -64.85
CA HIS A 92 -25.53 22.54 -64.32
C HIS A 92 -24.40 23.06 -65.23
N LEU A 93 -23.56 22.20 -65.80
CA LEU A 93 -22.49 22.61 -66.70
C LEU A 93 -23.04 23.22 -68.00
N LYS A 94 -24.12 22.64 -68.55
CA LYS A 94 -24.88 23.17 -69.68
C LYS A 94 -25.46 24.55 -69.36
N ILE A 95 -26.23 24.68 -68.26
CA ILE A 95 -26.82 25.96 -67.80
C ILE A 95 -25.72 27.01 -67.56
N THR A 96 -24.55 26.62 -67.05
CA THR A 96 -23.43 27.54 -66.79
C THR A 96 -22.72 27.96 -68.09
N LYS A 97 -22.58 27.08 -69.11
CA LYS A 97 -22.13 27.49 -70.45
C LYS A 97 -23.14 28.43 -71.11
N GLU A 98 -24.43 28.12 -71.08
CA GLU A 98 -25.49 28.96 -71.64
C GLU A 98 -25.57 30.34 -70.96
N SER A 99 -25.50 30.39 -69.63
CA SER A 99 -25.48 31.64 -68.87
C SER A 99 -24.25 32.50 -69.20
N ARG A 100 -23.07 31.89 -69.39
CA ARG A 100 -21.86 32.61 -69.84
C ARG A 100 -22.01 33.16 -71.27
N ARG A 101 -22.61 32.41 -72.20
CA ARG A 101 -22.96 32.91 -73.54
C ARG A 101 -23.92 34.11 -73.46
N LYS A 102 -24.96 34.02 -72.63
CA LYS A 102 -25.93 35.10 -72.42
C LYS A 102 -25.29 36.35 -71.80
N ILE A 103 -24.39 36.19 -70.83
CA ILE A 103 -23.60 37.29 -70.26
C ILE A 103 -22.73 37.93 -71.33
N LYS A 104 -21.95 37.15 -72.10
CA LYS A 104 -21.10 37.66 -73.18
C LYS A 104 -21.91 38.49 -74.19
N ASN A 105 -23.03 37.95 -74.67
CA ASN A 105 -23.90 38.65 -75.63
C ASN A 105 -24.46 39.97 -75.09
N LEU A 106 -24.76 40.04 -73.78
CA LEU A 106 -25.19 41.27 -73.13
C LEU A 106 -24.04 42.28 -72.95
N THR A 107 -22.82 41.83 -72.63
CA THR A 107 -21.61 42.67 -72.59
C THR A 107 -21.27 43.21 -73.98
N ASP A 108 -21.36 42.37 -75.01
CA ASP A 108 -21.11 42.75 -76.40
C ASP A 108 -22.14 43.79 -76.87
N GLU A 109 -23.44 43.62 -76.58
CA GLU A 109 -24.44 44.67 -76.83
C GLU A 109 -24.21 45.95 -76.03
N LEU A 110 -23.84 45.84 -74.75
CA LEU A 110 -23.57 46.99 -73.88
C LEU A 110 -22.41 47.82 -74.44
N SER A 111 -21.30 47.19 -74.84
CA SER A 111 -20.16 47.89 -75.47
C SER A 111 -20.55 48.59 -76.79
N LYS A 112 -21.45 48.00 -77.60
CA LYS A 112 -22.01 48.66 -78.79
C LYS A 112 -22.86 49.89 -78.42
N LYS A 113 -23.62 49.86 -77.31
CA LYS A 113 -24.34 51.05 -76.82
C LYS A 113 -23.38 52.09 -76.28
N GLU A 114 -22.33 51.73 -75.55
CA GLU A 114 -21.31 52.66 -75.05
C GLU A 114 -20.53 53.33 -76.19
N ALA A 115 -20.19 52.59 -77.25
CA ALA A 115 -19.58 53.15 -78.45
C ALA A 115 -20.54 54.13 -79.17
N LEU A 116 -21.83 53.80 -79.26
CA LEU A 116 -22.86 54.70 -79.81
C LEU A 116 -23.05 55.95 -78.94
N ILE A 117 -23.10 55.81 -77.63
CA ILE A 117 -23.18 56.94 -76.67
C ILE A 117 -21.94 57.83 -76.79
N SER A 118 -20.75 57.24 -76.86
CA SER A 118 -19.48 57.96 -77.03
C SER A 118 -19.45 58.75 -78.35
N LYS A 119 -19.97 58.17 -79.43
CA LYS A 119 -20.14 58.85 -80.71
C LYS A 119 -21.15 60.00 -80.61
N LEU A 120 -22.35 59.76 -80.07
CA LEU A 120 -23.37 60.79 -79.89
C LEU A 120 -22.87 61.94 -78.99
N GLN A 121 -22.07 61.66 -77.97
CA GLN A 121 -21.41 62.70 -77.16
C GLN A 121 -20.37 63.49 -77.96
N HIS A 122 -19.64 62.87 -78.89
CA HIS A 122 -18.74 63.57 -79.79
C HIS A 122 -19.53 64.43 -80.79
N ASP A 123 -20.59 63.90 -81.39
CA ASP A 123 -21.48 64.63 -82.29
C ASP A 123 -22.11 65.85 -81.56
N ILE A 124 -22.53 65.69 -80.30
CA ILE A 124 -23.03 66.79 -79.45
C ILE A 124 -21.94 67.82 -79.13
N ARG A 125 -20.69 67.39 -78.86
CA ARG A 125 -19.55 68.30 -78.64
C ARG A 125 -19.24 69.10 -79.92
N ASP A 126 -19.22 68.45 -81.08
CA ASP A 126 -19.00 69.10 -82.38
C ASP A 126 -20.12 70.07 -82.77
N LEU A 127 -21.38 69.69 -82.52
CA LEU A 127 -22.53 70.58 -82.71
C LEU A 127 -22.50 71.78 -81.74
N SER A 128 -22.05 71.57 -80.51
CA SER A 128 -21.87 72.65 -79.52
C SER A 128 -20.74 73.61 -79.93
N LEU A 129 -19.61 73.08 -80.41
CA LEU A 129 -18.51 73.86 -80.97
C LEU A 129 -18.95 74.67 -82.20
N ARG A 130 -19.72 74.07 -83.13
CA ARG A 130 -20.31 74.78 -84.27
C ARG A 130 -21.33 75.83 -83.85
N GLY A 131 -22.14 75.57 -82.83
CA GLY A 131 -23.07 76.53 -82.24
C GLY A 131 -22.37 77.77 -81.68
N LEU A 132 -21.29 77.57 -80.90
CA LEU A 132 -20.46 78.65 -80.36
C LEU A 132 -19.76 79.48 -81.46
N CYS A 133 -19.51 78.91 -82.64
CA CYS A 133 -19.01 79.64 -83.80
C CYS A 133 -20.10 80.37 -84.63
N ALA A 134 -21.40 80.12 -84.38
CA ALA A 134 -22.48 80.69 -85.20
C ALA A 134 -22.87 82.13 -84.81
N GLU A 135 -22.70 82.53 -83.55
CA GLU A 135 -23.21 83.83 -83.05
C GLU A 135 -22.33 85.06 -83.39
N THR A 136 -21.14 84.87 -83.98
CA THR A 136 -20.14 85.96 -84.12
C THR A 136 -19.85 86.45 -85.54
N GLN A 137 -20.51 85.95 -86.60
CA GLN A 137 -20.30 86.44 -87.98
C GLN A 137 -21.59 86.79 -88.76
N SER A 138 -22.60 87.35 -88.09
CA SER A 138 -23.77 87.95 -88.75
C SER A 138 -23.62 89.46 -88.98
N SER A 139 -22.88 89.87 -90.03
CA SER A 139 -23.09 91.16 -90.76
C SER A 139 -22.04 91.48 -91.84
N ARG A 140 -22.35 91.21 -93.13
CA ARG A 140 -22.01 92.13 -94.24
C ARG A 140 -22.66 91.75 -95.58
N ASN A 141 -23.24 92.78 -96.22
CA ASN A 141 -23.60 92.92 -97.66
C ASN A 141 -24.52 91.85 -98.29
N LYS A 142 -25.78 92.12 -98.65
CA LYS A 142 -26.39 93.15 -99.55
C LYS A 142 -26.35 92.83 -101.07
N SER A 143 -27.57 92.56 -101.59
CA SER A 143 -28.20 93.27 -102.73
C SER A 143 -28.09 92.74 -104.18
N LYS A 144 -29.24 92.83 -104.87
CA LYS A 144 -29.52 92.84 -106.34
C LYS A 144 -29.41 91.55 -107.19
N ARG A 145 -30.58 90.92 -107.35
CA ARG A 145 -31.38 90.83 -108.61
C ARG A 145 -30.69 90.44 -109.95
N LYS A 146 -31.20 89.31 -110.48
CA LYS A 146 -31.87 89.13 -111.81
C LYS A 146 -31.03 88.65 -113.02
N ASP A 147 -31.59 87.61 -113.67
CA ASP A 147 -31.45 87.05 -115.02
C ASP A 147 -30.08 86.86 -115.70
N GLY A 148 -29.81 85.62 -116.12
CA GLY A 148 -29.76 85.29 -117.56
C GLY A 148 -28.40 84.98 -118.21
N GLY A 149 -28.32 83.82 -118.88
CA GLY A 149 -27.55 83.64 -120.12
C GLY A 149 -26.08 83.20 -120.03
N ASP A 150 -25.86 81.89 -120.20
CA ASP A 150 -24.84 81.22 -121.05
C ASP A 150 -23.34 81.58 -121.09
N CYS A 151 -22.58 80.57 -121.56
CA CYS A 151 -21.36 80.65 -122.38
C CYS A 151 -19.97 80.64 -121.68
N LEU A 152 -19.32 79.45 -121.71
CA LEU A 152 -17.88 79.16 -121.92
C LEU A 152 -16.81 79.83 -120.98
N THR A 153 -15.68 79.22 -120.56
CA THR A 153 -14.96 78.00 -121.00
C THR A 153 -13.90 77.51 -119.98
N SER A 154 -13.46 76.26 -120.13
CA SER A 154 -12.04 75.79 -120.05
C SER A 154 -11.30 75.58 -118.69
N LYS A 155 -11.10 74.29 -118.35
CA LYS A 155 -9.93 73.67 -117.63
C LYS A 155 -9.80 73.99 -116.12
N VAL A 156 -9.22 73.13 -115.25
CA VAL A 156 -8.40 71.90 -115.39
C VAL A 156 -8.97 70.72 -114.57
N CYS A 157 -8.70 69.50 -115.02
CA CYS A 157 -9.06 68.19 -114.46
C CYS A 157 -8.00 67.63 -113.48
N ILE A 158 -8.40 66.81 -112.49
CA ILE A 158 -7.71 65.57 -112.07
C ILE A 158 -8.70 64.69 -111.26
N CYS A 159 -8.59 63.36 -111.38
CA CYS A 159 -9.49 62.37 -110.79
C CYS A 159 -8.82 61.58 -109.66
N HIS A 160 -9.58 60.87 -108.81
CA HIS A 160 -9.38 59.43 -108.54
C HIS A 160 -10.53 58.79 -107.75
N ASP A 161 -10.81 57.51 -108.04
CA ASP A 161 -11.75 56.65 -107.33
C ASP A 161 -11.03 55.77 -106.28
N THR A 162 -11.55 55.69 -105.05
CA THR A 162 -11.03 54.76 -104.00
C THR A 162 -12.07 54.13 -103.08
N ASN A 163 -13.30 54.66 -102.98
CA ASN A 163 -14.20 54.34 -101.85
C ASN A 163 -15.04 53.05 -101.97
N THR A 164 -14.87 52.26 -103.03
CA THR A 164 -15.56 50.96 -103.18
C THR A 164 -14.88 49.86 -102.36
N TYR A 165 -13.54 49.81 -102.40
CA TYR A 165 -12.75 48.71 -101.81
C TYR A 165 -12.83 48.67 -100.27
N GLU A 166 -12.90 49.82 -99.58
CA GLU A 166 -13.09 49.85 -98.13
C GLU A 166 -14.41 49.22 -97.69
N LYS A 167 -15.46 49.33 -98.50
CA LYS A 167 -16.79 48.85 -98.17
C LYS A 167 -16.86 47.32 -98.25
N ASP A 168 -16.34 46.75 -99.34
CA ASP A 168 -16.19 45.31 -99.52
C ASP A 168 -15.22 44.70 -98.49
N ALA A 169 -14.17 45.42 -98.10
CA ALA A 169 -13.25 44.99 -97.04
C ALA A 169 -13.92 44.96 -95.66
N MET A 170 -14.70 45.98 -95.31
CA MET A 170 -15.49 45.99 -94.08
C MET A 170 -16.55 44.88 -94.05
N GLU A 171 -17.20 44.59 -95.19
CA GLU A 171 -18.20 43.52 -95.28
C GLU A 171 -17.56 42.13 -95.17
N LYS A 172 -16.41 41.90 -95.83
CA LYS A 172 -15.63 40.67 -95.66
C LYS A 172 -15.13 40.49 -94.23
N ASN A 173 -14.63 41.53 -93.58
CA ASN A 173 -14.21 41.45 -92.17
C ASN A 173 -15.36 41.06 -91.23
N ARG A 174 -16.59 41.53 -91.47
CA ARG A 174 -17.78 41.07 -90.72
C ARG A 174 -18.10 39.60 -90.97
N THR A 175 -17.96 39.11 -92.20
CA THR A 175 -18.18 37.68 -92.50
C THR A 175 -17.10 36.79 -91.88
N ILE A 176 -15.84 37.24 -91.85
CA ILE A 176 -14.74 36.56 -91.16
C ILE A 176 -15.04 36.48 -89.66
N GLN A 177 -15.37 37.60 -89.02
CA GLN A 177 -15.69 37.64 -87.59
C GLN A 177 -16.87 36.71 -87.22
N SER A 178 -17.93 36.67 -88.05
CA SER A 178 -19.06 35.75 -87.85
C SER A 178 -18.74 34.26 -88.12
N LEU A 179 -17.65 33.96 -88.83
CA LEU A 179 -17.14 32.60 -89.01
C LEU A 179 -16.21 32.20 -87.85
N GLU A 180 -15.39 33.13 -87.34
CA GLU A 180 -14.56 32.96 -86.15
C GLU A 180 -15.42 32.69 -84.90
N GLU A 181 -16.52 33.42 -84.73
CA GLU A 181 -17.51 33.18 -83.67
C GLU A 181 -18.10 31.76 -83.74
N LYS A 182 -18.50 31.29 -84.93
CA LYS A 182 -19.05 29.93 -85.13
C LYS A 182 -18.00 28.84 -84.93
N LEU A 183 -16.74 29.08 -85.33
CA LEU A 183 -15.64 28.15 -85.06
C LEU A 183 -15.36 28.04 -83.56
N ALA A 184 -15.49 29.13 -82.80
CA ALA A 184 -15.43 29.10 -81.35
C ALA A 184 -16.63 28.31 -80.75
N GLU A 185 -17.86 28.53 -81.24
CA GLU A 185 -19.04 27.78 -80.80
C GLU A 185 -18.90 26.26 -81.02
N TYR A 186 -18.43 25.82 -82.20
CA TYR A 186 -18.20 24.40 -82.49
C TYR A 186 -17.04 23.82 -81.65
N SER A 187 -15.98 24.58 -81.37
CA SER A 187 -14.91 24.13 -80.45
C SER A 187 -15.44 23.94 -79.02
N ASP A 188 -16.32 24.85 -78.59
CA ASP A 188 -16.98 24.83 -77.29
C ASP A 188 -18.03 23.68 -77.17
N GLU A 189 -18.48 23.13 -78.29
CA GLU A 189 -19.33 21.94 -78.39
C GLU A 189 -18.51 20.64 -78.46
N ILE A 190 -17.46 20.59 -79.31
CA ILE A 190 -16.53 19.45 -79.41
C ILE A 190 -15.90 19.13 -78.05
N THR A 191 -15.46 20.14 -77.30
CA THR A 191 -14.90 19.95 -75.95
C THR A 191 -15.92 19.43 -74.94
N LEU A 192 -17.22 19.71 -75.13
CA LEU A 192 -18.27 19.16 -74.27
C LEU A 192 -18.56 17.69 -74.61
N LEU A 193 -18.60 17.35 -75.90
CA LEU A 193 -18.76 15.98 -76.38
C LEU A 193 -17.54 15.10 -75.99
N GLN A 194 -16.33 15.63 -76.06
CA GLN A 194 -15.11 14.93 -75.59
C GLN A 194 -15.19 14.58 -74.10
N ASN A 195 -15.58 15.53 -73.25
CA ASN A 195 -15.76 15.27 -71.82
C ASN A 195 -16.86 14.23 -71.54
N GLN A 196 -17.94 14.21 -72.33
CA GLN A 196 -18.99 13.18 -72.22
C GLN A 196 -18.49 11.80 -72.65
N VAL A 197 -17.63 11.70 -73.67
CA VAL A 197 -16.99 10.42 -74.06
C VAL A 197 -16.05 9.95 -72.95
N GLU A 198 -15.17 10.82 -72.44
CA GLU A 198 -14.23 10.47 -71.36
C GLU A 198 -14.96 10.00 -70.08
N GLN A 199 -16.06 10.64 -69.68
CA GLN A 199 -16.86 10.21 -68.54
C GLN A 199 -17.54 8.84 -68.77
N ARG A 200 -17.98 8.57 -70.00
CA ARG A 200 -18.55 7.27 -70.38
C ARG A 200 -17.50 6.17 -70.40
N ASP A 201 -16.30 6.44 -70.91
CA ASP A 201 -15.22 5.46 -70.97
C ASP A 201 -14.71 5.11 -69.55
N ASN A 202 -14.63 6.10 -68.64
CA ASN A 202 -14.34 5.85 -67.23
C ASN A 202 -15.43 4.99 -66.54
N GLU A 203 -16.71 5.23 -66.80
CA GLU A 203 -17.81 4.39 -66.29
C GLU A 203 -17.80 2.98 -66.93
N ILE A 204 -17.44 2.86 -68.21
CA ILE A 204 -17.24 1.56 -68.87
C ILE A 204 -16.11 0.78 -68.19
N VAL A 205 -14.97 1.42 -67.86
CA VAL A 205 -13.90 0.77 -67.10
C VAL A 205 -14.36 0.34 -65.71
N ARG A 206 -15.08 1.22 -64.97
CA ARG A 206 -15.63 0.87 -63.65
C ARG A 206 -16.60 -0.31 -63.71
N LEU A 207 -17.48 -0.32 -64.70
CA LEU A 207 -18.45 -1.41 -64.92
C LEU A 207 -17.78 -2.69 -65.40
N SER A 208 -16.74 -2.63 -66.24
CA SER A 208 -15.97 -3.81 -66.65
C SER A 208 -15.30 -4.50 -65.46
N ILE A 209 -14.68 -3.73 -64.56
CA ILE A 209 -14.08 -4.24 -63.30
C ILE A 209 -15.14 -4.92 -62.40
N LEU A 210 -16.41 -4.49 -62.49
CA LEU A 210 -17.54 -5.11 -61.78
C LEU A 210 -18.17 -6.31 -62.53
N LEU A 211 -17.85 -6.52 -63.81
CA LEU A 211 -18.51 -7.49 -64.70
C LEU A 211 -17.67 -8.73 -65.05
N ASP A 212 -16.39 -8.78 -64.66
CA ASP A 212 -15.52 -9.98 -64.80
C ASP A 212 -16.00 -11.21 -63.97
N GLY A 213 -17.18 -11.15 -63.35
CA GLY A 213 -17.84 -12.23 -62.59
C GLY A 213 -18.87 -13.09 -63.35
N GLY A 214 -19.19 -12.82 -64.62
CA GLY A 214 -20.15 -13.59 -65.45
C GLY A 214 -21.24 -12.73 -66.11
N ARG A 215 -22.06 -13.22 -67.05
CA ARG A 215 -22.43 -14.58 -67.51
C ARG A 215 -22.63 -14.56 -69.06
N PRO A 216 -22.56 -15.68 -69.81
CA PRO A 216 -22.48 -15.62 -71.29
C PRO A 216 -23.73 -15.09 -72.04
N VAL A 217 -23.46 -14.40 -73.15
CA VAL A 217 -24.43 -13.67 -74.00
C VAL A 217 -25.53 -14.54 -74.63
N THR A 218 -25.32 -15.86 -74.77
CA THR A 218 -26.22 -16.79 -75.47
C THR A 218 -27.63 -16.91 -74.86
N ALA A 219 -27.86 -16.40 -73.66
CA ALA A 219 -29.21 -16.33 -73.07
C ALA A 219 -30.08 -15.22 -73.68
N VAL A 220 -29.49 -14.10 -74.11
CA VAL A 220 -30.22 -12.88 -74.53
C VAL A 220 -30.85 -13.04 -75.93
N SER A 221 -30.27 -13.89 -76.78
CA SER A 221 -30.63 -14.02 -78.20
C SER A 221 -31.95 -14.74 -78.48
N LYS A 222 -32.75 -15.10 -77.46
CA LYS A 222 -33.91 -16.00 -77.61
C LYS A 222 -35.29 -15.34 -77.55
N ASP A 223 -35.40 -14.12 -77.02
CA ASP A 223 -36.68 -13.51 -76.64
C ASP A 223 -37.25 -12.52 -77.67
N PHE A 224 -36.65 -12.43 -78.86
CA PHE A 224 -36.90 -11.35 -79.84
C PHE A 224 -37.46 -11.79 -81.20
N TYR A 225 -38.53 -12.60 -81.24
CA TYR A 225 -39.37 -12.68 -82.47
C TYR A 225 -40.88 -12.78 -82.22
N ASN A 226 -41.58 -11.77 -82.76
CA ASN A 226 -43.00 -11.68 -83.12
C ASN A 226 -44.08 -11.80 -82.01
N GLU A 227 -44.92 -10.76 -81.93
CA GLU A 227 -46.38 -10.97 -81.93
C GLU A 227 -47.16 -9.72 -82.41
N GLN A 228 -48.37 -9.93 -82.96
CA GLN A 228 -49.21 -8.86 -83.53
C GLN A 228 -49.93 -8.01 -82.46
N PRO A 229 -50.29 -6.74 -82.76
CA PRO A 229 -50.80 -5.79 -81.77
C PRO A 229 -52.06 -6.23 -81.00
N ASN A 230 -52.94 -7.03 -81.61
CA ASN A 230 -54.14 -7.52 -80.93
C ASN A 230 -53.81 -8.53 -79.82
N ILE A 231 -52.87 -9.45 -80.06
CA ILE A 231 -52.43 -10.41 -79.04
C ILE A 231 -51.58 -9.67 -77.99
N LYS A 232 -50.80 -8.66 -78.40
CA LYS A 232 -50.08 -7.78 -77.47
C LYS A 232 -51.03 -7.04 -76.50
N LEU A 233 -52.18 -6.55 -76.96
CA LEU A 233 -53.20 -5.94 -76.09
C LEU A 233 -53.86 -6.97 -75.15
N GLN A 234 -54.13 -8.18 -75.64
CA GLN A 234 -54.70 -9.27 -74.82
C GLN A 234 -53.70 -9.77 -73.76
N ASN A 235 -52.41 -9.86 -74.11
CA ASN A 235 -51.33 -10.24 -73.21
C ASN A 235 -51.02 -9.13 -72.19
N LEU A 236 -51.04 -7.84 -72.59
CA LEU A 236 -50.99 -6.72 -71.65
C LEU A 236 -52.18 -6.74 -70.68
N THR A 237 -53.39 -7.09 -71.15
CA THR A 237 -54.58 -7.22 -70.29
C THR A 237 -54.46 -8.39 -69.32
N LYS A 238 -53.85 -9.52 -69.73
CA LYS A 238 -53.53 -10.65 -68.83
C LYS A 238 -52.47 -10.24 -67.80
N GLN A 239 -51.34 -9.67 -68.26
CA GLN A 239 -50.25 -9.20 -67.40
C GLN A 239 -50.74 -8.15 -66.40
N MET A 240 -51.59 -7.21 -66.80
CA MET A 240 -52.21 -6.25 -65.88
C MET A 240 -53.06 -6.97 -64.82
N LYS A 241 -53.89 -7.94 -65.20
CA LYS A 241 -54.66 -8.77 -64.25
C LYS A 241 -53.81 -9.73 -63.41
N GLU A 242 -52.58 -10.03 -63.83
CA GLU A 242 -51.61 -10.85 -63.08
C GLU A 242 -50.84 -9.97 -62.10
N LEU A 243 -50.45 -8.76 -62.50
CA LEU A 243 -49.88 -7.72 -61.64
C LEU A 243 -50.90 -7.22 -60.61
N GLU A 244 -52.18 -7.08 -60.94
CA GLU A 244 -53.25 -6.76 -59.99
C GLU A 244 -53.36 -7.85 -58.92
N ARG A 245 -53.42 -9.13 -59.31
CA ARG A 245 -53.44 -10.26 -58.37
C ARG A 245 -52.15 -10.38 -57.55
N ALA A 246 -50.99 -10.13 -58.15
CA ALA A 246 -49.71 -10.11 -57.45
C ALA A 246 -49.65 -8.94 -56.44
N ASN A 247 -50.16 -7.77 -56.81
CA ASN A 247 -50.24 -6.58 -55.94
C ASN A 247 -51.24 -6.80 -54.79
N GLU A 248 -52.39 -7.45 -55.03
CA GLU A 248 -53.27 -7.91 -53.94
C GLU A 248 -52.61 -8.95 -53.03
N SER A 249 -51.86 -9.91 -53.60
CA SER A 249 -51.12 -10.92 -52.82
C SER A 249 -50.06 -10.26 -51.95
N LEU A 250 -49.23 -9.38 -52.52
CA LEU A 250 -48.21 -8.62 -51.82
C LEU A 250 -48.81 -7.69 -50.76
N LYS A 251 -49.97 -7.06 -51.02
CA LYS A 251 -50.70 -6.28 -50.00
C LYS A 251 -51.19 -7.14 -48.83
N LYS A 252 -51.69 -8.36 -49.10
CA LYS A 252 -52.08 -9.32 -48.06
C LYS A 252 -50.88 -9.86 -47.28
N GLU A 253 -49.76 -10.08 -47.96
CA GLU A 253 -48.50 -10.55 -47.37
C GLU A 253 -47.82 -9.46 -46.51
N VAL A 254 -47.80 -8.22 -46.98
CA VAL A 254 -47.38 -7.04 -46.20
C VAL A 254 -48.30 -6.82 -45.00
N ALA A 255 -49.62 -6.91 -45.16
CA ALA A 255 -50.56 -6.79 -44.05
C ALA A 255 -50.36 -7.90 -42.99
N SER A 256 -50.21 -9.16 -43.40
CA SER A 256 -49.92 -10.27 -42.50
C SER A 256 -48.53 -10.14 -41.84
N SER A 257 -47.55 -9.58 -42.54
CA SER A 257 -46.22 -9.31 -41.99
C SER A 257 -46.26 -8.19 -40.96
N LEU A 258 -47.04 -7.13 -41.21
CA LEU A 258 -47.27 -6.04 -40.26
C LEU A 258 -48.03 -6.53 -39.02
N GLU A 259 -49.04 -7.39 -39.19
CA GLU A 259 -49.78 -8.02 -38.10
C GLU A 259 -48.86 -8.90 -37.23
N LYS A 260 -48.00 -9.72 -37.85
CA LYS A 260 -46.96 -10.49 -37.14
C LYS A 260 -45.93 -9.61 -36.44
N GLN A 261 -45.55 -8.47 -37.04
CA GLN A 261 -44.67 -7.49 -36.40
C GLN A 261 -45.35 -6.83 -35.19
N HIS A 262 -46.64 -6.49 -35.26
CA HIS A 262 -47.40 -6.00 -34.11
C HIS A 262 -47.54 -7.07 -33.02
N GLU A 263 -47.81 -8.34 -33.38
CA GLU A 263 -47.87 -9.46 -32.42
C GLU A 263 -46.50 -9.72 -31.76
N ALA A 264 -45.41 -9.62 -32.52
CA ALA A 264 -44.04 -9.71 -32.01
C ALA A 264 -43.70 -8.53 -31.08
N MET A 265 -44.08 -7.30 -31.45
CA MET A 265 -43.89 -6.10 -30.63
C MET A 265 -44.69 -6.15 -29.33
N LEU A 266 -45.93 -6.64 -29.36
CA LEU A 266 -46.76 -6.85 -28.16
C LEU A 266 -46.17 -7.94 -27.26
N ARG A 267 -45.62 -9.03 -27.83
CA ARG A 267 -44.86 -10.04 -27.07
C ARG A 267 -43.57 -9.45 -26.47
N ALA A 268 -42.83 -8.64 -27.21
CA ALA A 268 -41.63 -7.97 -26.71
C ALA A 268 -41.93 -6.99 -25.56
N LEU A 269 -43.00 -6.19 -25.68
CA LEU A 269 -43.50 -5.33 -24.59
C LEU A 269 -43.91 -6.16 -23.36
N SER A 270 -44.68 -7.23 -23.55
CA SER A 270 -45.09 -8.12 -22.44
C SER A 270 -43.89 -8.82 -21.77
N LEU A 271 -42.83 -9.13 -22.51
CA LEU A 271 -41.57 -9.66 -21.97
C LEU A 271 -40.76 -8.57 -21.26
N ALA A 272 -40.73 -7.34 -21.77
CA ALA A 272 -40.10 -6.20 -21.09
C ALA A 272 -40.79 -5.88 -19.75
N ASP A 273 -42.12 -5.87 -19.71
CA ASP A 273 -42.90 -5.71 -18.47
C ASP A 273 -42.64 -6.84 -17.46
N LYS A 274 -42.48 -8.09 -17.93
CA LYS A 274 -42.12 -9.23 -17.08
C LYS A 274 -40.68 -9.11 -16.57
N ASN A 275 -39.72 -8.75 -17.42
CA ASN A 275 -38.33 -8.56 -17.03
C ASN A 275 -38.20 -7.41 -16.02
N LYS A 276 -38.97 -6.32 -16.19
CA LYS A 276 -39.04 -5.24 -15.20
C LYS A 276 -39.59 -5.71 -13.86
N LYS A 277 -40.67 -6.52 -13.84
CA LYS A 277 -41.20 -7.11 -12.59
C LYS A 277 -40.19 -8.06 -11.93
N LEU A 278 -39.53 -8.92 -12.71
CA LEU A 278 -38.46 -9.79 -12.20
C LEU A 278 -37.28 -8.97 -11.65
N GLN A 279 -36.94 -7.83 -12.27
CA GLN A 279 -35.92 -6.91 -11.75
C GLN A 279 -36.38 -6.24 -10.44
N GLU A 280 -37.65 -5.84 -10.33
CA GLU A 280 -38.26 -5.30 -9.10
C GLU A 280 -38.35 -6.37 -7.99
N GLU A 281 -38.57 -7.64 -8.33
CA GLU A 281 -38.56 -8.79 -7.42
C GLU A 281 -37.15 -9.13 -6.95
N VAL A 282 -36.15 -9.20 -7.84
CA VAL A 282 -34.73 -9.39 -7.49
C VAL A 282 -34.25 -8.27 -6.58
N GLN A 283 -34.54 -7.01 -6.90
CA GLN A 283 -34.21 -5.87 -6.02
C GLN A 283 -34.92 -5.92 -4.66
N GLN A 284 -36.05 -6.63 -4.53
CA GLN A 284 -36.68 -6.88 -3.23
C GLN A 284 -35.98 -8.02 -2.49
N VAL A 285 -35.55 -9.09 -3.19
CA VAL A 285 -34.73 -10.17 -2.62
C VAL A 285 -33.39 -9.61 -2.11
N ASP A 286 -32.70 -8.75 -2.87
CA ASP A 286 -31.45 -8.12 -2.44
C ASP A 286 -31.66 -7.26 -1.17
N LYS A 287 -32.74 -6.47 -1.13
CA LYS A 287 -33.11 -5.66 0.05
C LYS A 287 -33.55 -6.50 1.25
N LEU A 288 -34.00 -7.73 1.04
CA LEU A 288 -34.29 -8.69 2.11
C LEU A 288 -33.02 -9.41 2.57
N ALA A 289 -32.12 -9.78 1.66
CA ALA A 289 -30.82 -10.36 1.97
C ALA A 289 -29.97 -9.41 2.82
N LEU A 290 -29.83 -8.15 2.40
CA LEU A 290 -29.14 -7.11 3.17
C LEU A 290 -29.74 -6.90 4.57
N LYS A 291 -31.07 -6.96 4.72
CA LYS A 291 -31.72 -6.87 6.04
C LYS A 291 -31.47 -8.11 6.91
N LEU A 292 -31.47 -9.31 6.31
CA LEU A 292 -31.19 -10.55 7.02
C LEU A 292 -29.71 -10.62 7.45
N GLU A 293 -28.80 -10.12 6.63
CA GLU A 293 -27.38 -9.97 6.97
C GLU A 293 -27.19 -8.96 8.11
N ASP A 294 -27.80 -7.77 8.01
CA ASP A 294 -27.73 -6.72 9.03
C ASP A 294 -28.36 -7.16 10.37
N ASP A 295 -29.48 -7.90 10.36
CA ASP A 295 -30.06 -8.49 11.57
C ASP A 295 -29.25 -9.71 12.10
N CYS A 296 -28.57 -10.46 11.24
CA CYS A 296 -27.62 -11.49 11.65
C CYS A 296 -26.41 -10.86 12.34
N ASN A 297 -25.85 -9.78 11.78
CA ASN A 297 -24.74 -9.02 12.34
C ASN A 297 -25.11 -8.40 13.71
N LYS A 298 -26.32 -7.85 13.86
CA LYS A 298 -26.84 -7.40 15.18
C LYS A 298 -26.95 -8.56 16.19
N ARG A 299 -27.44 -9.72 15.76
CA ARG A 299 -27.53 -10.92 16.62
C ARG A 299 -26.15 -11.44 17.02
N LEU A 300 -25.19 -11.49 16.08
CA LEU A 300 -23.81 -11.86 16.34
C LEU A 300 -23.13 -10.89 17.30
N ALA A 301 -23.31 -9.57 17.11
CA ALA A 301 -22.81 -8.55 18.05
C ALA A 301 -23.42 -8.72 19.45
N SER A 302 -24.73 -9.02 19.55
CA SER A 302 -25.38 -9.32 20.84
C SER A 302 -24.81 -10.58 21.50
N MET A 303 -24.62 -11.66 20.74
CA MET A 303 -24.04 -12.91 21.25
C MET A 303 -22.56 -12.76 21.62
N MET A 304 -21.80 -11.94 20.90
CA MET A 304 -20.40 -11.65 21.19
C MET A 304 -20.26 -10.78 22.45
N ASN A 305 -21.16 -9.81 22.65
CA ASN A 305 -21.24 -9.05 23.90
C ASN A 305 -21.65 -9.94 25.09
N GLU A 306 -22.59 -10.86 24.91
CA GLU A 306 -22.96 -11.84 25.94
C GLU A 306 -21.80 -12.82 26.24
N MET A 307 -21.09 -13.30 25.21
CA MET A 307 -19.87 -14.10 25.37
C MET A 307 -18.78 -13.33 26.12
N ASN A 308 -18.51 -12.07 25.78
CA ASN A 308 -17.52 -11.23 26.47
C ASN A 308 -17.91 -10.98 27.93
N PHE A 309 -19.20 -10.81 28.23
CA PHE A 309 -19.70 -10.69 29.59
C PHE A 309 -19.57 -12.02 30.37
N LEU A 310 -19.91 -13.14 29.75
CA LEU A 310 -19.75 -14.48 30.34
C LEU A 310 -18.27 -14.83 30.55
N GLN A 311 -17.38 -14.46 29.64
CA GLN A 311 -15.93 -14.61 29.76
C GLN A 311 -15.40 -13.76 30.94
N THR A 312 -15.70 -12.46 30.96
CA THR A 312 -15.33 -11.57 32.09
C THR A 312 -15.83 -12.12 33.44
N ARG A 313 -17.03 -12.72 33.46
CA ARG A 313 -17.60 -13.37 34.65
C ARG A 313 -16.95 -14.72 34.97
N LEU A 314 -16.51 -15.49 33.99
CA LEU A 314 -15.74 -16.71 34.15
C LEU A 314 -14.36 -16.40 34.74
N ASP A 315 -13.69 -15.37 34.21
CA ASP A 315 -12.39 -14.90 34.69
C ASP A 315 -12.50 -14.35 36.11
N GLY A 316 -13.54 -13.57 36.43
CA GLY A 316 -13.84 -13.13 37.79
C GLY A 316 -14.14 -14.29 38.76
N LEU A 317 -14.81 -15.36 38.29
CA LEU A 317 -15.01 -16.58 39.08
C LEU A 317 -13.73 -17.42 39.21
N SER A 318 -12.86 -17.42 38.20
CA SER A 318 -11.55 -18.09 38.20
C SER A 318 -10.59 -17.42 39.19
N MET A 319 -10.50 -16.09 39.16
CA MET A 319 -9.79 -15.29 40.16
C MET A 319 -10.33 -15.56 41.57
N LYS A 320 -11.66 -15.57 41.74
CA LYS A 320 -12.27 -15.88 43.04
C LYS A 320 -12.06 -17.33 43.50
N ASN A 321 -11.98 -18.30 42.57
CA ASN A 321 -11.56 -19.66 42.90
C ASN A 321 -10.09 -19.68 43.33
N SER A 322 -9.18 -18.96 42.65
CA SER A 322 -7.78 -18.86 43.08
C SER A 322 -7.65 -18.18 44.45
N GLU A 323 -8.47 -17.17 44.75
CA GLU A 323 -8.57 -16.57 46.09
C GLU A 323 -9.08 -17.57 47.14
N LEU A 324 -10.12 -18.34 46.83
CA LEU A 324 -10.67 -19.38 47.72
C LEU A 324 -9.74 -20.59 47.87
N GLU A 325 -8.95 -20.95 46.87
CA GLU A 325 -7.90 -21.98 46.94
C GLU A 325 -6.72 -21.50 47.78
N LYS A 326 -6.34 -20.21 47.66
CA LYS A 326 -5.36 -19.57 48.55
C LYS A 326 -5.89 -19.50 49.98
N GLU A 327 -7.14 -19.09 50.19
CA GLU A 327 -7.73 -19.07 51.54
C GLU A 327 -7.87 -20.50 52.09
N ALA A 328 -8.30 -21.47 51.32
CA ALA A 328 -8.37 -22.88 51.74
C ALA A 328 -6.99 -23.43 52.10
N SER A 329 -5.94 -23.12 51.32
CA SER A 329 -4.55 -23.47 51.64
C SER A 329 -4.08 -22.78 52.93
N GLN A 330 -4.50 -21.52 53.15
CA GLN A 330 -4.19 -20.73 54.34
C GLN A 330 -5.04 -21.12 55.57
N ARG A 331 -6.19 -21.78 55.36
CA ARG A 331 -6.99 -22.46 56.39
C ARG A 331 -6.35 -23.79 56.77
N TYR A 332 -5.95 -24.60 55.79
CA TYR A 332 -5.19 -25.83 56.05
C TYR A 332 -3.89 -25.55 56.82
N SER A 333 -3.17 -24.46 56.51
CA SER A 333 -1.99 -24.07 57.28
C SER A 333 -2.33 -23.55 58.69
N LYS A 334 -3.43 -22.81 58.89
CA LYS A 334 -3.87 -22.35 60.23
C LYS A 334 -4.50 -23.41 61.12
N ASP A 335 -5.27 -24.33 60.57
CA ASP A 335 -5.87 -25.43 61.34
C ASP A 335 -4.81 -26.48 61.69
N SER A 336 -3.81 -26.67 60.81
CA SER A 336 -2.57 -27.37 61.17
C SER A 336 -1.75 -26.60 62.21
N SER A 337 -1.54 -25.29 62.05
CA SER A 337 -0.72 -24.51 62.99
C SER A 337 -1.36 -24.39 64.37
N THR A 338 -2.68 -24.30 64.50
CA THR A 338 -3.33 -24.16 65.81
C THR A 338 -3.40 -25.46 66.61
N HIS A 339 -3.42 -26.62 65.94
CA HIS A 339 -3.21 -27.91 66.61
C HIS A 339 -1.72 -28.12 66.95
N THR A 340 -0.83 -27.83 66.00
CA THR A 340 0.62 -28.01 66.15
C THR A 340 1.18 -27.06 67.21
N GLN A 341 0.83 -25.77 67.22
CA GLN A 341 1.26 -24.81 68.24
C GLN A 341 0.81 -25.23 69.64
N LYS A 342 -0.41 -25.74 69.84
CA LYS A 342 -0.81 -26.23 71.17
C LYS A 342 -0.02 -27.47 71.60
N LEU A 343 0.36 -28.34 70.67
CA LEU A 343 1.31 -29.43 70.93
C LEU A 343 2.72 -28.90 71.20
N GLN A 344 3.15 -27.86 70.51
CA GLN A 344 4.50 -27.27 70.59
C GLN A 344 4.69 -26.39 71.83
N GLU A 345 3.64 -25.69 72.28
CA GLU A 345 3.58 -24.96 73.56
C GLU A 345 3.54 -25.94 74.74
N ASN A 346 2.74 -27.01 74.67
CA ASN A 346 2.75 -28.07 75.68
C ASN A 346 4.09 -28.81 75.71
N LEU A 347 4.72 -29.05 74.54
CA LEU A 347 6.05 -29.65 74.44
C LEU A 347 7.14 -28.69 74.95
N ALA A 348 7.05 -27.40 74.67
CA ALA A 348 7.97 -26.38 75.19
C ALA A 348 7.83 -26.20 76.70
N ALA A 349 6.60 -26.22 77.23
CA ALA A 349 6.34 -26.23 78.67
C ALA A 349 6.90 -27.50 79.32
N ALA A 350 6.68 -28.68 78.75
CA ALA A 350 7.25 -29.93 79.23
C ALA A 350 8.78 -30.00 79.06
N LEU A 351 9.35 -29.32 78.07
CA LEU A 351 10.80 -29.20 77.89
C LEU A 351 11.41 -28.19 78.87
N MET A 352 10.75 -27.08 79.19
CA MET A 352 11.17 -26.17 80.25
C MET A 352 11.00 -26.80 81.64
N GLU A 353 9.93 -27.56 81.88
CA GLU A 353 9.77 -28.37 83.09
C GLU A 353 10.85 -29.44 83.17
N LYS A 354 11.16 -30.13 82.05
CA LYS A 354 12.30 -31.05 81.95
C LYS A 354 13.63 -30.33 82.20
N GLU A 355 13.85 -29.12 81.70
CA GLU A 355 15.09 -28.35 81.91
C GLU A 355 15.21 -27.84 83.35
N VAL A 356 14.12 -27.38 83.96
CA VAL A 356 14.07 -27.02 85.39
C VAL A 356 14.33 -28.26 86.23
N LEU A 357 13.71 -29.40 85.93
CA LEU A 357 13.99 -30.68 86.58
C LEU A 357 15.39 -31.21 86.26
N HIS A 358 15.97 -30.96 85.08
CA HIS A 358 17.37 -31.30 84.79
C HIS A 358 18.33 -30.39 85.55
N LYS A 359 17.96 -29.13 85.77
CA LYS A 359 18.73 -28.18 86.56
C LYS A 359 18.62 -28.48 88.05
N GLU A 360 17.45 -28.85 88.55
CA GLU A 360 17.23 -29.30 89.92
C GLU A 360 17.85 -30.68 90.17
N ILE A 361 17.76 -31.63 89.22
CA ILE A 361 18.53 -32.89 89.26
C ILE A 361 20.03 -32.60 89.17
N LYS A 362 20.48 -31.63 88.36
CA LYS A 362 21.90 -31.24 88.31
C LYS A 362 22.36 -30.59 89.61
N ASP A 363 21.58 -29.68 90.18
CA ASP A 363 21.90 -29.02 91.45
C ASP A 363 21.84 -30.02 92.62
N LEU A 364 20.93 -31.00 92.57
CA LEU A 364 20.90 -32.16 93.48
C LEU A 364 22.06 -33.14 93.22
N VAL A 365 22.51 -33.31 91.99
CA VAL A 365 23.68 -34.14 91.63
C VAL A 365 24.98 -33.44 92.01
N ASP A 366 25.11 -32.13 91.83
CA ASP A 366 26.26 -31.33 92.26
C ASP A 366 26.24 -31.12 93.79
N LEU A 367 25.08 -31.12 94.45
CA LEU A 367 24.95 -31.19 95.91
C LEU A 367 25.27 -32.60 96.45
N ASN A 368 24.77 -33.66 95.82
CA ASN A 368 25.08 -35.05 96.18
C ASN A 368 26.56 -35.35 95.90
N LYS A 369 27.12 -34.80 94.83
CA LYS A 369 28.56 -34.81 94.52
C LYS A 369 29.36 -33.97 95.51
N SER A 370 28.87 -32.80 95.97
CA SER A 370 29.53 -32.04 97.05
C SER A 370 29.46 -32.76 98.41
N LEU A 371 28.39 -33.54 98.65
CA LEU A 371 28.26 -34.42 99.81
C LEU A 371 29.13 -35.67 99.69
N GLN A 372 29.25 -36.25 98.49
CA GLN A 372 30.16 -37.35 98.19
C GLN A 372 31.62 -36.88 98.24
N GLU A 373 31.95 -35.68 97.75
CA GLU A 373 33.26 -35.03 97.90
C GLU A 373 33.56 -34.73 99.38
N LYS A 374 32.56 -34.40 100.21
CA LYS A 374 32.70 -34.33 101.68
C LYS A 374 32.86 -35.68 102.37
N ILE A 375 32.27 -36.74 101.84
CA ILE A 375 32.45 -38.12 102.34
C ILE A 375 33.84 -38.65 101.93
N VAL A 376 34.26 -38.41 100.67
CA VAL A 376 35.56 -38.79 100.11
C VAL A 376 36.70 -38.00 100.77
N SER A 377 36.54 -36.69 101.00
CA SER A 377 37.51 -35.92 101.79
C SER A 377 37.51 -36.24 103.30
N LEU A 378 36.58 -37.08 103.77
CA LEU A 378 36.62 -37.73 105.09
C LEU A 378 37.19 -39.16 105.06
N THR A 379 37.30 -39.82 103.91
CA THR A 379 37.89 -41.19 103.79
C THR A 379 39.29 -41.22 103.19
N GLU A 380 39.66 -40.31 102.29
CA GLU A 380 40.91 -40.36 101.51
C GLU A 380 41.95 -39.29 101.93
N VAL A 381 41.99 -38.96 103.22
CA VAL A 381 43.23 -38.49 103.88
C VAL A 381 44.25 -39.65 104.03
N ASN A 382 43.87 -40.88 103.67
CA ASN A 382 44.72 -42.07 103.78
C ASN A 382 45.06 -42.67 102.40
N ARG A 383 46.30 -42.43 101.95
CA ARG A 383 46.97 -42.90 100.71
C ARG A 383 46.66 -42.19 99.38
N ASN A 384 47.43 -41.13 99.15
CA ASN A 384 47.95 -40.77 97.82
C ASN A 384 48.58 -42.00 97.11
N PHE A 385 48.39 -42.18 95.79
CA PHE A 385 49.37 -41.75 94.77
C PHE A 385 49.00 -42.19 93.32
N ASN A 386 49.26 -41.29 92.37
CA ASN A 386 49.43 -41.43 90.90
C ASN A 386 48.96 -42.69 90.15
N SER A 387 48.18 -42.43 89.09
CA SER A 387 48.45 -42.83 87.69
C SER A 387 47.31 -42.23 86.83
N ASN A 388 47.42 -41.56 85.68
CA ASN A 388 48.42 -41.29 84.63
C ASN A 388 47.67 -41.51 83.29
N VAL A 389 48.00 -40.69 82.27
CA VAL A 389 47.93 -41.05 80.83
C VAL A 389 46.54 -41.11 80.13
N THR A 390 46.39 -40.12 79.24
CA THR A 390 45.62 -40.00 77.97
C THR A 390 45.78 -41.20 77.00
N PRO A 391 45.07 -41.35 75.83
CA PRO A 391 44.29 -40.36 75.08
C PRO A 391 42.96 -40.88 74.43
N GLU A 392 42.34 -40.02 73.60
CA GLU A 392 41.74 -40.34 72.27
C GLU A 392 40.42 -41.15 72.06
N ILE A 393 39.79 -40.80 70.91
CA ILE A 393 39.02 -41.65 69.95
C ILE A 393 37.48 -41.85 70.10
N VAL A 394 36.75 -41.08 69.24
CA VAL A 394 35.72 -41.52 68.24
C VAL A 394 34.21 -41.64 68.61
N GLU A 395 33.38 -41.49 67.55
CA GLU A 395 31.92 -41.75 67.37
C GLU A 395 30.91 -40.76 68.04
N ASP A 396 29.82 -40.30 67.37
CA ASP A 396 29.44 -40.38 65.94
C ASP A 396 28.43 -39.25 65.54
N THR A 397 28.22 -39.10 64.24
CA THR A 397 27.20 -38.31 63.49
C THR A 397 25.75 -38.82 63.73
N PRO A 398 24.63 -38.05 63.47
CA PRO A 398 24.26 -37.56 62.12
C PRO A 398 23.43 -36.24 61.99
N HIS A 399 23.31 -35.78 60.73
CA HIS A 399 22.25 -35.03 59.98
C HIS A 399 21.02 -34.38 60.67
N LEU A 400 20.31 -33.39 60.09
CA LEU A 400 20.12 -32.97 58.69
C LEU A 400 20.22 -31.43 58.48
N VAL A 401 20.57 -31.02 57.25
CA VAL A 401 20.40 -29.65 56.71
C VAL A 401 19.82 -29.77 55.30
N LYS A 402 18.60 -29.26 55.04
CA LYS A 402 17.98 -29.31 53.70
C LYS A 402 16.97 -28.20 53.36
N GLU A 403 16.24 -27.65 54.34
CA GLU A 403 15.30 -26.54 54.11
C GLU A 403 16.01 -25.22 53.79
N GLU A 404 16.94 -24.73 54.62
CA GLU A 404 17.56 -23.38 54.49
C GLU A 404 18.27 -23.17 53.14
N LEU A 405 18.94 -24.20 52.62
CA LEU A 405 19.63 -24.14 51.32
C LEU A 405 18.66 -23.94 50.14
N LYS A 406 17.38 -24.27 50.33
CA LYS A 406 16.34 -24.19 49.30
C LYS A 406 15.74 -22.79 49.19
N GLU A 407 15.57 -22.10 50.32
CA GLU A 407 15.11 -20.70 50.33
C GLU A 407 16.17 -19.76 49.75
N LEU A 408 17.44 -19.93 50.12
CA LEU A 408 18.55 -19.12 49.58
C LEU A 408 18.65 -19.21 48.04
N LEU A 409 18.58 -20.42 47.48
CA LEU A 409 18.62 -20.61 46.02
C LEU A 409 17.35 -20.10 45.32
N GLN A 410 16.18 -20.16 45.95
CA GLN A 410 14.94 -19.63 45.38
C GLN A 410 14.92 -18.10 45.41
N GLU A 411 15.51 -17.49 46.43
CA GLU A 411 15.61 -16.03 46.57
C GLU A 411 16.70 -15.42 45.67
N GLU A 412 17.82 -16.12 45.41
CA GLU A 412 18.73 -15.73 44.32
C GLU A 412 18.05 -15.85 42.95
N ARG A 413 17.35 -16.96 42.67
CA ARG A 413 16.65 -17.15 41.40
C ARG A 413 15.65 -16.02 41.14
N ARG A 414 14.87 -15.64 42.16
CA ARG A 414 13.94 -14.50 42.11
C ARG A 414 14.65 -13.17 41.80
N LYS A 415 15.81 -12.90 42.41
CA LYS A 415 16.60 -11.68 42.16
C LYS A 415 17.09 -11.59 40.71
N TYR A 416 17.55 -12.71 40.12
CA TYR A 416 17.93 -12.74 38.70
C TYR A 416 16.73 -12.59 37.77
N GLU A 417 15.58 -13.17 38.12
CA GLU A 417 14.32 -13.04 37.37
C GLU A 417 13.82 -11.58 37.36
N THR A 418 13.87 -10.88 38.51
CA THR A 418 13.59 -9.43 38.58
C THR A 418 14.64 -8.59 37.83
N TYR A 419 15.91 -8.98 37.84
CA TYR A 419 16.96 -8.25 37.12
C TYR A 419 16.74 -8.29 35.60
N ILE A 420 16.34 -9.45 35.05
CA ILE A 420 16.00 -9.63 33.63
C ILE A 420 14.79 -8.76 33.24
N VAL A 421 13.68 -8.82 33.99
CA VAL A 421 12.51 -7.96 33.73
C VAL A 421 12.91 -6.47 33.76
N SER A 422 13.75 -6.06 34.72
CA SER A 422 14.23 -4.67 34.80
C SER A 422 15.17 -4.23 33.66
N LEU A 423 15.66 -5.16 32.83
CA LEU A 423 16.39 -4.87 31.60
C LEU A 423 15.45 -4.80 30.40
N GLU A 424 14.44 -5.68 30.32
CA GLU A 424 13.41 -5.68 29.29
C GLU A 424 12.52 -4.41 29.37
N GLU A 425 12.18 -3.96 30.58
CA GLU A 425 11.48 -2.70 30.83
C GLU A 425 12.31 -1.48 30.38
N LYS A 426 13.61 -1.43 30.70
CA LYS A 426 14.50 -0.32 30.29
C LYS A 426 14.76 -0.28 28.78
N LEU A 427 14.85 -1.44 28.13
CA LEU A 427 14.93 -1.52 26.68
C LEU A 427 13.64 -0.97 26.04
N SER A 428 12.48 -1.34 26.58
CA SER A 428 11.17 -0.87 26.16
C SER A 428 10.98 0.64 26.40
N GLU A 429 11.46 1.17 27.52
CA GLU A 429 11.43 2.61 27.83
C GLU A 429 12.30 3.41 26.86
N THR A 430 13.49 2.90 26.52
CA THR A 430 14.41 3.53 25.55
C THR A 430 13.79 3.62 24.16
N ILE A 431 13.16 2.54 23.69
CA ILE A 431 12.41 2.51 22.41
C ILE A 431 11.24 3.51 22.43
N ASN A 432 10.51 3.57 23.54
CA ASN A 432 9.39 4.50 23.69
C ASN A 432 9.83 5.98 23.74
N LEU A 433 11.01 6.29 24.28
CA LEU A 433 11.57 7.64 24.26
C LEU A 433 11.98 8.09 22.84
N PHE A 434 12.55 7.18 22.03
CA PHE A 434 12.90 7.46 20.63
C PHE A 434 11.65 7.80 19.79
N ASN A 435 10.60 6.97 19.90
CA ASN A 435 9.31 7.20 19.23
C ASN A 435 8.63 8.52 19.67
N LYS A 436 8.85 8.96 20.92
CA LYS A 436 8.33 10.22 21.47
C LYS A 436 8.96 11.46 20.83
N HIS A 437 10.20 11.37 20.35
CA HIS A 437 10.90 12.49 19.69
C HIS A 437 10.56 12.61 18.20
N ALA A 438 10.38 11.49 17.48
CA ALA A 438 9.95 11.51 16.08
C ALA A 438 8.54 12.09 15.90
N SER A 439 7.67 11.95 16.91
CA SER A 439 6.24 12.28 16.86
C SER A 439 5.90 13.76 17.13
N ARG A 440 6.85 14.71 16.96
CA ARG A 440 6.67 16.10 17.42
C ARG A 440 6.89 17.22 16.39
N GLU A 441 7.03 16.89 15.11
CA GLU A 441 7.02 17.88 14.02
C GLU A 441 6.14 17.41 12.84
N LYS A 442 4.82 17.58 13.01
CA LYS A 442 3.83 17.61 11.92
C LYS A 442 2.49 18.13 12.46
N ASP A 443 2.20 19.42 12.25
CA ASP A 443 0.88 19.84 11.76
C ASP A 443 0.82 21.33 11.34
N LEU A 444 -0.03 21.60 10.34
CA LEU A 444 -0.62 22.90 9.97
C LEU A 444 0.28 24.04 9.43
N ILE A 445 0.39 24.09 8.10
CA ILE A 445 0.59 25.32 7.30
C ILE A 445 -0.78 26.04 7.16
N PRO A 446 -0.85 27.38 7.00
CA PRO A 446 -1.20 27.89 5.66
C PRO A 446 -0.68 29.29 5.25
N ALA A 447 -0.50 29.45 3.94
CA ALA A 447 -0.68 30.67 3.13
C ALA A 447 0.32 31.86 3.16
N SER A 448 1.00 32.01 2.01
CA SER A 448 1.19 33.26 1.21
C SER A 448 2.33 34.27 1.48
N SER A 449 3.03 34.58 0.39
CA SER A 449 3.73 35.82 0.00
C SER A 449 5.06 36.29 0.63
N SER A 450 6.04 36.44 -0.28
CA SER A 450 7.14 37.43 -0.34
C SER A 450 8.38 37.38 0.58
N LEU A 451 9.51 37.03 -0.07
CA LEU A 451 10.86 37.62 0.01
C LEU A 451 11.66 37.67 1.35
N SER A 452 12.85 37.05 1.28
CA SER A 452 14.15 37.60 1.72
C SER A 452 14.51 37.65 3.22
N CYS A 453 15.15 36.57 3.72
CA CYS A 453 16.25 36.72 4.70
C CYS A 453 17.34 35.61 4.70
N ASP A 454 17.42 34.76 3.67
CA ASP A 454 18.39 33.64 3.64
C ASP A 454 19.83 34.08 3.33
N ASN A 455 20.56 34.54 4.37
CA ASN A 455 22.02 34.55 4.39
C ASN A 455 22.68 34.75 5.77
N SER A 456 21.91 35.00 6.84
CA SER A 456 22.44 35.13 8.20
C SER A 456 22.76 33.76 8.82
N PHE A 457 21.79 32.84 8.82
CA PHE A 457 21.88 31.55 9.51
C PHE A 457 23.03 30.66 8.99
N ILE A 458 23.17 30.51 7.67
CA ILE A 458 24.27 29.73 7.06
C ILE A 458 25.64 30.33 7.41
N ARG A 459 25.75 31.67 7.44
CA ARG A 459 26.99 32.38 7.77
C ARG A 459 27.32 32.28 9.26
N ASP A 460 26.32 32.25 10.13
CA ASP A 460 26.49 32.06 11.57
C ASP A 460 26.82 30.60 11.92
N LEU A 461 26.23 29.62 11.21
CA LEU A 461 26.64 28.22 11.24
C LEU A 461 28.10 28.04 10.79
N HIS A 462 28.49 28.63 9.66
CA HIS A 462 29.87 28.53 9.16
C HIS A 462 30.87 29.24 10.09
N ASN A 463 30.51 30.40 10.67
CA ASN A 463 31.31 31.05 11.70
C ASN A 463 31.40 30.24 13.00
N LYS A 464 30.34 29.52 13.41
CA LYS A 464 30.36 28.62 14.56
C LYS A 464 31.21 27.38 14.27
N LEU A 465 31.14 26.83 13.06
CA LEU A 465 31.97 25.71 12.61
C LEU A 465 33.45 26.11 12.61
N CYS A 466 33.85 27.18 11.92
CA CYS A 466 35.24 27.64 11.92
C CYS A 466 35.76 28.05 13.30
N LYS A 467 34.90 28.58 14.20
CA LYS A 467 35.26 28.80 15.61
C LYS A 467 35.49 27.48 16.35
N SER A 468 34.64 26.47 16.13
CA SER A 468 34.84 25.13 16.71
C SER A 468 36.09 24.46 16.17
N GLU A 469 36.40 24.58 14.88
CA GLU A 469 37.64 24.07 14.28
C GLU A 469 38.89 24.79 14.82
N GLN A 470 38.85 26.12 14.98
CA GLN A 470 39.93 26.86 15.63
C GLN A 470 40.08 26.47 17.11
N GLN A 471 38.98 26.25 17.82
CA GLN A 471 39.01 25.83 19.23
C GLN A 471 39.53 24.39 19.37
N ILE A 472 39.17 23.49 18.46
CA ILE A 472 39.73 22.13 18.35
C ILE A 472 41.23 22.20 17.99
N LEU A 473 41.66 23.08 17.10
CA LEU A 473 43.09 23.27 16.77
C LEU A 473 43.90 23.82 17.95
N MET A 474 43.35 24.76 18.73
CA MET A 474 43.99 25.23 19.96
C MET A 474 44.05 24.11 21.00
N LEU A 475 42.92 23.44 21.28
CA LEU A 475 42.88 22.31 22.22
C LEU A 475 43.81 21.17 21.81
N LYS A 476 43.95 20.90 20.51
CA LYS A 476 44.88 19.89 19.99
C LYS A 476 46.33 20.29 20.24
N LYS A 477 46.71 21.54 19.93
CA LYS A 477 48.04 22.10 20.24
C LYS A 477 48.31 22.12 21.75
N GLU A 478 47.31 22.42 22.56
CA GLU A 478 47.41 22.40 24.03
C GLU A 478 47.57 20.97 24.57
N ASN A 479 46.92 19.99 23.95
CA ASN A 479 47.10 18.57 24.24
C ASN A 479 48.47 18.05 23.78
N ASP A 480 48.99 18.49 22.63
CA ASP A 480 50.35 18.19 22.16
C ASP A 480 51.42 18.82 23.10
N GLU A 481 51.17 20.03 23.60
CA GLU A 481 51.98 20.70 24.62
C GLU A 481 51.88 20.05 26.01
N LEU A 482 50.74 19.42 26.34
CA LEU A 482 50.58 18.62 27.55
C LEU A 482 51.25 17.25 27.42
N GLN A 483 51.16 16.59 26.26
CA GLN A 483 51.91 15.35 26.00
C GLN A 483 53.42 15.57 26.03
N THR A 484 53.94 16.67 25.49
CA THR A 484 55.38 16.98 25.64
C THR A 484 55.76 17.29 27.10
N LYS A 485 54.89 17.91 27.89
CA LYS A 485 55.11 18.08 29.34
C LYS A 485 55.11 16.72 30.08
N ILE A 486 54.18 15.82 29.76
CA ILE A 486 54.09 14.46 30.33
C ILE A 486 55.30 13.61 29.94
N TYR A 487 55.72 13.64 28.67
CA TYR A 487 56.93 12.94 28.21
C TYR A 487 58.17 13.43 28.98
N ASN A 488 58.32 14.75 29.14
CA ASN A 488 59.44 15.34 29.87
C ASN A 488 59.42 15.03 31.37
N THR A 489 58.25 14.94 32.02
CA THR A 489 58.17 14.52 33.43
C THR A 489 58.41 13.02 33.62
N GLU A 490 57.94 12.17 32.70
CA GLU A 490 58.30 10.75 32.69
C GLU A 490 59.80 10.52 32.50
N GLU A 491 60.45 11.26 31.60
CA GLU A 491 61.89 11.12 31.34
C GLU A 491 62.73 11.62 32.54
N GLY A 492 62.27 12.68 33.22
CA GLY A 492 62.80 13.11 34.52
C GLY A 492 62.65 12.06 35.62
N SER A 493 61.48 11.43 35.74
CA SER A 493 61.27 10.31 36.68
C SER A 493 62.16 9.10 36.35
N LYS A 494 62.31 8.75 35.06
CA LYS A 494 63.22 7.68 34.61
C LYS A 494 64.69 8.00 34.94
N HIS A 495 65.11 9.26 34.90
CA HIS A 495 66.43 9.67 35.40
C HIS A 495 66.57 9.49 36.91
N ASN A 496 65.60 9.99 37.70
CA ASN A 496 65.63 9.84 39.16
C ASN A 496 65.74 8.38 39.61
N TYR A 497 64.98 7.46 39.01
CA TYR A 497 65.11 6.03 39.32
C TYR A 497 66.47 5.44 38.91
N LYS A 498 67.04 5.89 37.80
CA LYS A 498 68.37 5.47 37.33
C LYS A 498 69.49 5.94 38.27
N ASP A 499 69.40 7.16 38.79
CA ASP A 499 70.38 7.71 39.74
C ASP A 499 70.22 7.10 41.14
N ILE A 500 69.00 6.79 41.60
CA ILE A 500 68.77 6.01 42.83
C ILE A 500 69.35 4.60 42.72
N ILE A 501 69.11 3.90 41.59
CA ILE A 501 69.68 2.57 41.33
C ILE A 501 71.22 2.63 41.27
N LYS A 502 71.80 3.71 40.73
CA LYS A 502 73.25 3.93 40.75
C LYS A 502 73.76 4.14 42.18
N GLN A 503 73.14 5.02 42.96
CA GLN A 503 73.52 5.32 44.33
C GLN A 503 73.48 4.08 45.24
N LEU A 504 72.44 3.25 45.11
CA LEU A 504 72.32 1.97 45.82
C LEU A 504 73.37 0.94 45.38
N ASN A 505 73.82 0.96 44.12
CA ASN A 505 74.94 0.12 43.68
C ASN A 505 76.27 0.61 44.25
N ASP A 506 76.55 1.91 44.18
CA ASP A 506 77.76 2.53 44.72
C ASP A 506 77.89 2.23 46.23
N GLU A 507 76.80 2.40 46.99
CA GLU A 507 76.70 2.09 48.43
C GLU A 507 76.92 0.59 48.74
N ASN A 508 76.36 -0.32 47.93
CA ASN A 508 76.66 -1.76 48.04
C ASN A 508 78.15 -2.08 47.79
N THR A 509 78.85 -1.32 46.92
CA THR A 509 80.29 -1.52 46.76
C THR A 509 81.10 -1.05 47.96
N GLU A 510 80.66 -0.02 48.68
CA GLU A 510 81.31 0.43 49.92
C GLU A 510 81.07 -0.53 51.08
N LEU A 511 79.83 -1.02 51.28
CA LEU A 511 79.54 -2.07 52.26
C LEU A 511 80.37 -3.35 52.02
N SER A 512 80.59 -3.71 50.75
CA SER A 512 81.46 -4.84 50.39
C SER A 512 82.94 -4.59 50.70
N LYS A 513 83.44 -3.35 50.56
CA LYS A 513 84.80 -2.96 50.98
C LYS A 513 84.95 -2.97 52.50
N GLU A 514 83.95 -2.47 53.24
CA GLU A 514 83.95 -2.43 54.70
C GLU A 514 83.96 -3.84 55.32
N ASN A 515 83.16 -4.77 54.78
CA ASN A 515 83.12 -6.17 55.23
C ASN A 515 84.48 -6.89 55.05
N ILE A 516 85.19 -6.59 53.95
CA ILE A 516 86.57 -7.05 53.71
C ILE A 516 87.56 -6.40 54.71
N SER A 517 87.32 -5.17 55.14
CA SER A 517 88.13 -4.46 56.14
C SER A 517 87.95 -5.03 57.56
N LEU A 518 86.70 -5.24 57.99
CA LEU A 518 86.37 -5.84 59.28
C LEU A 518 86.91 -7.28 59.40
N SER A 519 86.82 -8.06 58.32
CA SER A 519 87.42 -9.40 58.23
C SER A 519 88.94 -9.41 58.44
N ARG A 520 89.64 -8.33 58.05
CA ARG A 520 91.09 -8.15 58.34
C ARG A 520 91.36 -7.78 59.79
N GLN A 521 90.54 -6.94 60.42
CA GLN A 521 90.71 -6.57 61.83
C GLN A 521 90.51 -7.75 62.79
N VAL A 522 89.46 -8.57 62.58
CA VAL A 522 89.19 -9.78 63.40
C VAL A 522 90.35 -10.79 63.33
N SER A 523 91.12 -10.77 62.24
CA SER A 523 92.29 -11.63 62.06
C SER A 523 93.52 -11.22 62.88
N GLN A 524 93.61 -9.97 63.37
CA GLN A 524 94.76 -9.48 64.14
C GLN A 524 94.66 -9.71 65.66
N TYR A 525 93.46 -9.84 66.22
CA TYR A 525 93.25 -9.91 67.68
C TYR A 525 93.46 -11.29 68.33
N LYS A 526 94.04 -12.28 67.62
CA LYS A 526 94.31 -13.64 68.14
C LYS A 526 95.72 -13.86 68.70
N SER A 527 96.52 -12.80 68.90
CA SER A 527 97.91 -12.94 69.35
C SER A 527 98.34 -11.87 70.35
N LEU A 528 98.08 -12.09 71.65
CA LEU A 528 99.02 -11.89 72.77
C LEU A 528 98.35 -12.25 74.11
N ASN A 529 98.82 -13.29 74.82
CA ASN A 529 98.47 -13.52 76.23
C ASN A 529 99.42 -14.55 76.90
N THR A 530 100.38 -14.11 77.73
CA THR A 530 101.21 -14.99 78.57
C THR A 530 101.79 -14.28 79.80
N ASN A 531 101.49 -14.83 80.99
CA ASN A 531 102.30 -14.80 82.22
C ASN A 531 102.44 -13.41 82.92
N ASP A 532 102.78 -13.31 84.22
CA ASP A 532 103.33 -14.32 85.13
C ASP A 532 102.69 -14.31 86.55
N ARG A 533 103.17 -15.17 87.45
CA ARG A 533 102.51 -15.58 88.70
C ARG A 533 102.90 -14.77 89.93
N GLY A 534 101.86 -14.33 90.66
CA GLY A 534 101.75 -14.51 92.11
C GLY A 534 102.45 -13.50 93.04
N ASP A 535 101.66 -12.80 93.86
CA ASP A 535 102.03 -12.60 95.26
C ASP A 535 100.78 -12.47 96.17
N TYR A 536 100.84 -13.11 97.33
CA TYR A 536 99.72 -13.78 98.00
C TYR A 536 98.61 -12.90 98.64
N CYS A 537 97.36 -13.32 98.39
CA CYS A 537 96.24 -13.40 99.34
C CYS A 537 95.74 -12.16 100.12
N ARG A 538 96.23 -10.93 99.89
CA ARG A 538 95.59 -9.72 100.48
C ARG A 538 94.82 -8.85 99.49
N LYS A 539 95.18 -8.88 98.20
CA LYS A 539 94.52 -8.07 97.15
C LYS A 539 93.24 -8.69 96.59
N ASP A 540 93.10 -10.01 96.66
CA ASP A 540 92.03 -10.69 95.91
C ASP A 540 90.67 -10.64 96.63
N LEU A 541 90.64 -10.55 97.97
CA LEU A 541 89.43 -10.20 98.71
C LEU A 541 88.96 -8.77 98.41
N GLN A 542 89.88 -7.83 98.23
CA GLN A 542 89.54 -6.46 97.88
C GLN A 542 88.97 -6.38 96.45
N LYS A 543 89.63 -7.01 95.47
CA LYS A 543 89.10 -7.12 94.09
C LYS A 543 87.75 -7.84 94.03
N LEU A 544 87.51 -8.82 94.91
CA LEU A 544 86.23 -9.54 94.95
C LEU A 544 85.12 -8.62 95.47
N ASN A 545 85.39 -7.81 96.51
CA ASN A 545 84.45 -6.78 96.96
C ASN A 545 84.21 -5.72 95.88
N GLU A 546 85.27 -5.16 95.27
CA GLU A 546 85.16 -4.18 94.17
C GLU A 546 84.30 -4.73 93.02
N LYS A 547 84.45 -6.02 92.67
CA LYS A 547 83.65 -6.69 91.64
C LYS A 547 82.23 -7.05 92.07
N ILE A 548 81.98 -7.28 93.36
CA ILE A 548 80.64 -7.41 93.94
C ILE A 548 79.93 -6.04 93.90
N ASP A 549 80.64 -4.94 94.17
CA ASP A 549 80.11 -3.58 94.04
C ASP A 549 79.83 -3.20 92.58
N ASP A 550 80.67 -3.64 91.63
CA ASP A 550 80.41 -3.50 90.19
C ASP A 550 79.12 -4.23 89.78
N MET A 551 79.01 -5.53 90.10
CA MET A 551 77.81 -6.31 89.79
C MET A 551 76.56 -5.80 90.52
N SER A 552 76.71 -5.25 91.73
CA SER A 552 75.60 -4.63 92.47
C SER A 552 75.12 -3.35 91.79
N ARG A 553 76.04 -2.53 91.27
CA ARG A 553 75.71 -1.35 90.44
C ARG A 553 75.05 -1.76 89.12
N GLU A 554 75.56 -2.79 88.45
CA GLU A 554 74.97 -3.33 87.20
C GLU A 554 73.54 -3.86 87.42
N ILE A 555 73.31 -4.64 88.48
CA ILE A 555 71.97 -5.09 88.89
C ILE A 555 71.04 -3.91 89.24
N GLN A 556 71.58 -2.81 89.78
CA GLN A 556 70.81 -1.61 90.09
C GLN A 556 70.43 -0.82 88.83
N VAL A 557 71.31 -0.75 87.83
CA VAL A 557 71.01 -0.19 86.49
C VAL A 557 69.95 -1.06 85.79
N LEU A 558 70.16 -2.37 85.70
CA LEU A 558 69.19 -3.29 85.06
C LEU A 558 67.80 -3.27 85.73
N LYS A 559 67.73 -3.01 87.05
CA LYS A 559 66.45 -2.77 87.76
C LYS A 559 65.79 -1.46 87.34
N LYS A 560 66.55 -0.38 87.18
CA LYS A 560 66.05 0.91 86.70
C LYS A 560 65.56 0.79 85.25
N ASP A 561 66.36 0.18 84.37
CA ASP A 561 66.01 -0.01 82.96
C ASP A 561 64.74 -0.86 82.84
N LYS A 562 64.63 -1.95 83.61
CA LYS A 562 63.39 -2.75 83.70
C LYS A 562 62.17 -1.93 84.15
N GLN A 563 62.33 -0.99 85.08
CA GLN A 563 61.25 -0.09 85.49
C GLN A 563 60.88 0.90 84.36
N GLU A 564 61.87 1.44 83.64
CA GLU A 564 61.63 2.35 82.53
C GLU A 564 60.94 1.66 81.34
N TYR A 565 61.38 0.46 80.97
CA TYR A 565 60.68 -0.37 79.97
C TYR A 565 59.26 -0.73 80.39
N HIS A 566 59.01 -0.99 81.69
CA HIS A 566 57.67 -1.26 82.19
C HIS A 566 56.75 -0.03 82.13
N MET A 567 57.27 1.16 82.42
CA MET A 567 56.54 2.43 82.25
C MET A 567 56.22 2.68 80.77
N ARG A 568 57.20 2.62 79.88
CA ARG A 568 56.98 2.81 78.43
C ARG A 568 56.00 1.79 77.83
N TYR A 569 56.05 0.54 78.30
CA TYR A 569 55.08 -0.50 77.90
C TYR A 569 53.66 -0.15 78.38
N LYS A 570 53.52 0.31 79.64
CA LYS A 570 52.23 0.74 80.19
C LYS A 570 51.67 1.94 79.43
N GLU A 571 52.48 2.96 79.16
CA GLU A 571 52.12 4.14 78.36
C GLU A 571 51.67 3.76 76.95
N ALA A 572 52.38 2.84 76.28
CA ALA A 572 51.99 2.32 74.98
C ALA A 572 50.66 1.53 75.02
N MET A 573 50.40 0.78 76.10
CA MET A 573 49.16 0.04 76.28
C MET A 573 47.96 0.96 76.57
N GLU A 574 48.16 1.98 77.42
CA GLU A 574 47.15 3.02 77.70
C GLU A 574 46.82 3.87 76.45
N LEU A 575 47.83 4.17 75.62
CA LEU A 575 47.64 4.82 74.31
C LEU A 575 46.87 3.91 73.35
N ALA A 576 47.23 2.62 73.25
CA ALA A 576 46.54 1.66 72.41
C ALA A 576 45.06 1.48 72.83
N ASP A 577 44.78 1.41 74.13
CA ASP A 577 43.41 1.32 74.64
C ASP A 577 42.64 2.64 74.53
N LYS A 578 43.32 3.79 74.47
CA LYS A 578 42.67 5.05 74.07
C LYS A 578 42.31 5.02 72.59
N LEU A 579 43.25 4.67 71.71
CA LEU A 579 43.01 4.57 70.27
C LEU A 579 41.91 3.54 69.94
N LYS A 580 41.81 2.42 70.67
CA LYS A 580 40.67 1.50 70.57
C LYS A 580 39.34 2.13 70.98
N ARG A 581 39.32 2.99 72.00
CA ARG A 581 38.10 3.69 72.45
C ARG A 581 37.71 4.82 71.51
N ASP A 582 38.67 5.57 71.00
CA ASP A 582 38.43 6.61 69.99
C ASP A 582 37.97 5.95 68.67
N LEU A 583 38.58 4.82 68.28
CA LEU A 583 38.11 3.97 67.17
C LEU A 583 36.74 3.33 67.46
N ALA A 584 36.40 2.97 68.69
CA ALA A 584 35.10 2.37 69.04
C ALA A 584 33.97 3.38 69.20
N TYR A 585 34.27 4.61 69.62
CA TYR A 585 33.35 5.75 69.50
C TYR A 585 33.11 6.02 68.02
N LYS A 586 34.20 6.10 67.22
CA LYS A 586 34.09 6.14 65.78
C LYS A 586 33.39 4.89 65.21
N VAL A 587 33.50 3.67 65.75
CA VAL A 587 32.78 2.49 65.20
C VAL A 587 31.31 2.49 65.56
N LYS A 588 30.94 3.06 66.71
CA LYS A 588 29.58 3.60 66.93
C LYS A 588 29.40 4.92 66.21
N GLU A 589 29.83 4.92 64.94
CA GLU A 589 29.65 6.04 64.06
C GLU A 589 29.05 5.63 62.63
N MET A 590 29.43 4.61 61.83
CA MET A 590 28.71 4.41 60.52
C MET A 590 27.30 3.94 60.75
N GLU A 591 27.11 3.14 61.78
CA GLU A 591 25.92 2.35 62.01
C GLU A 591 24.66 3.24 61.90
N HIS A 592 24.67 4.45 62.48
CA HIS A 592 23.56 5.42 62.42
C HIS A 592 23.59 6.34 61.19
N LEU A 593 24.75 6.86 60.73
CA LEU A 593 24.74 7.65 59.48
C LEU A 593 24.39 6.78 58.26
N GLU A 594 24.61 5.47 58.33
CA GLU A 594 24.16 4.47 57.38
C GLU A 594 22.70 4.08 57.63
N GLU A 595 22.21 3.96 58.87
CA GLU A 595 20.77 3.78 59.18
C GLU A 595 19.94 4.99 58.73
N GLU A 596 20.35 6.24 59.02
CA GLU A 596 19.72 7.46 58.51
C GLU A 596 19.72 7.47 56.99
N ASN A 597 20.88 7.23 56.36
CA ASN A 597 21.00 7.22 54.90
C ASN A 597 20.21 6.06 54.27
N CYS A 598 20.08 4.91 54.94
CA CYS A 598 19.19 3.82 54.54
C CYS A 598 17.71 4.16 54.72
N SER A 599 17.33 4.80 55.82
CA SER A 599 15.95 5.26 56.06
C SER A 599 15.55 6.34 55.06
N TYR A 600 16.45 7.26 54.73
CA TYR A 600 16.28 8.25 53.67
C TYR A 600 16.19 7.59 52.30
N LYS A 601 17.07 6.63 51.96
CA LYS A 601 16.97 5.85 50.72
C LYS A 601 15.66 5.07 50.62
N MET A 602 15.16 4.50 51.71
CA MET A 602 13.88 3.77 51.73
C MET A 602 12.69 4.72 51.61
N SER A 603 12.69 5.84 52.34
CA SER A 603 11.68 6.92 52.24
C SER A 603 11.65 7.55 50.84
N HIS A 604 12.82 7.80 50.24
CA HIS A 604 12.95 8.29 48.87
C HIS A 604 12.49 7.23 47.86
N ARG A 605 12.76 5.94 48.07
CA ARG A 605 12.24 4.86 47.21
C ARG A 605 10.71 4.75 47.28
N THR A 606 10.10 4.82 48.46
CA THR A 606 8.63 4.76 48.60
C THR A 606 7.95 6.04 48.10
N GLY A 607 8.53 7.20 48.38
CA GLY A 607 8.08 8.49 47.85
C GLY A 607 8.21 8.57 46.32
N GLN A 608 9.30 8.06 45.76
CA GLN A 608 9.50 7.99 44.32
C GLN A 608 8.56 6.98 43.66
N ALA A 609 8.41 5.77 44.19
CA ALA A 609 7.45 4.78 43.68
C ALA A 609 6.00 5.32 43.70
N SER A 610 5.62 6.06 44.74
CA SER A 610 4.33 6.76 44.80
C SER A 610 4.21 7.87 43.75
N ALA A 611 5.27 8.68 43.58
CA ALA A 611 5.31 9.73 42.56
C ALA A 611 5.33 9.18 41.12
N ASP A 612 5.96 8.03 40.90
CA ASP A 612 6.02 7.35 39.60
C ASP A 612 4.68 6.67 39.28
N HIS A 613 4.02 6.04 40.26
CA HIS A 613 2.65 5.55 40.11
C HIS A 613 1.66 6.69 39.78
N LEU A 614 1.79 7.86 40.42
CA LEU A 614 0.99 9.04 40.09
C LEU A 614 1.33 9.62 38.70
N LYS A 615 2.57 9.48 38.20
CA LYS A 615 2.93 9.81 36.81
C LYS A 615 2.31 8.82 35.83
N GLU A 616 2.30 7.53 36.15
CA GLU A 616 1.66 6.47 35.36
C GLU A 616 0.16 6.70 35.26
N GLU A 617 -0.53 6.96 36.37
CA GLU A 617 -1.96 7.31 36.38
C GLU A 617 -2.21 8.59 35.56
N CYS A 618 -1.41 9.63 35.73
CA CYS A 618 -1.50 10.85 34.93
C CYS A 618 -1.19 10.63 33.43
N ASN A 619 -0.34 9.67 33.08
CA ASN A 619 -0.05 9.31 31.70
C ASN A 619 -1.19 8.48 31.09
N TYR A 620 -1.71 7.49 31.82
CA TYR A 620 -2.87 6.68 31.44
C TYR A 620 -4.12 7.56 31.24
N LEU A 621 -4.42 8.47 32.17
CA LEU A 621 -5.51 9.44 32.02
C LEU A 621 -5.28 10.37 30.82
N ARG A 622 -4.04 10.79 30.54
CA ARG A 622 -3.70 11.60 29.35
C ARG A 622 -3.85 10.81 28.05
N GLU A 623 -3.54 9.53 28.04
CA GLU A 623 -3.70 8.65 26.87
C GLU A 623 -5.16 8.26 26.63
N GLN A 624 -5.93 8.02 27.69
CA GLN A 624 -7.38 7.89 27.62
C GLN A 624 -8.03 9.19 27.12
N MET A 625 -7.58 10.38 27.56
CA MET A 625 -8.04 11.65 26.98
C MET A 625 -7.64 11.80 25.51
N LYS A 626 -6.42 11.44 25.10
CA LYS A 626 -6.01 11.43 23.68
C LYS A 626 -6.87 10.49 22.84
N LYS A 627 -7.19 9.30 23.37
CA LYS A 627 -8.04 8.30 22.70
C LYS A 627 -9.46 8.84 22.53
N MET A 628 -10.08 9.32 23.61
CA MET A 628 -11.39 9.99 23.58
C MET A 628 -11.40 11.21 22.65
N GLN A 629 -10.32 11.99 22.57
CA GLN A 629 -10.19 13.10 21.65
C GLN A 629 -10.07 12.64 20.19
N SER A 630 -9.31 11.56 19.92
CA SER A 630 -9.21 10.94 18.60
C SER A 630 -10.56 10.37 18.15
N ASP A 631 -11.26 9.68 19.04
CA ASP A 631 -12.56 9.08 18.77
C ASP A 631 -13.66 10.16 18.60
N TYR A 632 -13.65 11.23 19.38
CA TYR A 632 -14.49 12.42 19.14
C TYR A 632 -14.17 13.11 17.80
N ILE A 633 -12.90 13.15 17.38
CA ILE A 633 -12.54 13.68 16.04
C ILE A 633 -13.10 12.77 14.95
N LYS A 634 -13.05 11.43 15.10
CA LYS A 634 -13.67 10.46 14.18
C LYS A 634 -15.19 10.60 14.13
N GLU A 635 -15.86 10.70 15.27
CA GLU A 635 -17.31 10.96 15.33
C GLU A 635 -17.66 12.29 14.66
N LYS A 636 -16.84 13.33 14.86
CA LYS A 636 -17.04 14.64 14.23
C LYS A 636 -16.80 14.62 12.72
N THR A 637 -15.83 13.86 12.21
CA THR A 637 -15.65 13.69 10.75
C THR A 637 -16.75 12.84 10.14
N LEU A 638 -17.17 11.75 10.79
CA LEU A 638 -18.32 10.93 10.39
C LEU A 638 -19.62 11.74 10.39
N ALA A 639 -19.88 12.54 11.43
CA ALA A 639 -21.06 13.42 11.49
C ALA A 639 -21.04 14.50 10.39
N ASN A 640 -19.87 15.04 10.04
CA ASN A 640 -19.73 15.94 8.90
C ASN A 640 -19.92 15.24 7.55
N GLN A 641 -19.46 13.99 7.39
CA GLN A 641 -19.69 13.17 6.20
C GLN A 641 -21.17 12.84 6.03
N ILE A 642 -21.84 12.37 7.10
CA ILE A 642 -23.29 12.13 7.14
C ILE A 642 -24.05 13.42 6.80
N LYS A 643 -23.65 14.57 7.35
CA LYS A 643 -24.25 15.87 7.03
C LYS A 643 -24.05 16.27 5.57
N ASN A 644 -22.89 16.00 4.98
CA ASN A 644 -22.63 16.28 3.56
C ASN A 644 -23.49 15.38 2.66
N ILE A 645 -23.56 14.08 2.95
CA ILE A 645 -24.45 13.11 2.26
C ILE A 645 -25.91 13.53 2.41
N GLN A 646 -26.32 14.03 3.58
CA GLN A 646 -27.67 14.56 3.78
C GLN A 646 -27.91 15.82 2.94
N LEU A 647 -26.98 16.78 2.90
CA LEU A 647 -27.11 17.98 2.05
C LEU A 647 -27.11 17.65 0.55
N GLU A 648 -26.40 16.61 0.13
CA GLU A 648 -26.36 16.13 -1.25
C GLU A 648 -27.65 15.38 -1.64
N THR A 649 -28.19 14.55 -0.75
CA THR A 649 -29.49 13.90 -0.94
C THR A 649 -30.66 14.88 -0.85
N GLU A 650 -30.58 15.93 0.00
CA GLU A 650 -31.52 17.05 0.01
C GLU A 650 -31.48 17.85 -1.30
N ARG A 651 -30.29 18.10 -1.87
CA ARG A 651 -30.15 18.72 -3.20
C ARG A 651 -30.74 17.85 -4.30
N SER A 652 -30.34 16.58 -4.39
CA SER A 652 -30.84 15.64 -5.39
C SER A 652 -32.37 15.45 -5.29
N SER A 653 -32.91 15.42 -4.06
CA SER A 653 -34.36 15.39 -3.84
C SER A 653 -35.05 16.69 -4.25
N ALA A 654 -34.43 17.85 -4.06
CA ALA A 654 -34.96 19.13 -4.52
C ALA A 654 -34.89 19.27 -6.04
N GLU A 655 -33.83 18.79 -6.68
CA GLU A 655 -33.66 18.72 -8.13
C GLU A 655 -34.74 17.80 -8.75
N ALA A 656 -34.88 16.57 -8.26
CA ALA A 656 -35.94 15.65 -8.69
C ALA A 656 -37.36 16.22 -8.47
N HIS A 657 -37.60 16.96 -7.38
CA HIS A 657 -38.87 17.63 -7.14
C HIS A 657 -39.11 18.79 -8.13
N ASN A 658 -38.09 19.59 -8.44
CA ASN A 658 -38.16 20.66 -9.43
C ASN A 658 -38.36 20.12 -10.85
N GLU A 659 -37.70 19.01 -11.21
CA GLU A 659 -37.92 18.32 -12.48
C GLU A 659 -39.35 17.80 -12.59
N LEU A 660 -39.84 17.11 -11.56
CA LEU A 660 -41.21 16.61 -11.48
C LEU A 660 -42.24 17.74 -11.58
N LEU A 661 -42.02 18.88 -10.90
CA LEU A 661 -42.85 20.07 -11.03
C LEU A 661 -42.80 20.65 -12.46
N SER A 662 -41.64 20.63 -13.11
CA SER A 662 -41.49 21.05 -14.51
C SER A 662 -42.24 20.13 -15.47
N LEU A 663 -42.21 18.80 -15.22
CA LEU A 663 -42.90 17.79 -16.01
C LEU A 663 -44.41 17.86 -15.78
N GLN A 664 -44.86 18.08 -14.55
CA GLN A 664 -46.27 18.31 -14.22
C GLN A 664 -46.80 19.58 -14.88
N LYS A 665 -46.01 20.65 -14.93
CA LYS A 665 -46.35 21.89 -15.66
C LYS A 665 -46.41 21.68 -17.19
N LYS A 666 -45.42 20.96 -17.77
CA LYS A 666 -45.44 20.57 -19.19
C LYS A 666 -46.67 19.70 -19.51
N LEU A 667 -47.02 18.75 -18.64
CA LEU A 667 -48.17 17.87 -18.78
C LEU A 667 -49.50 18.63 -18.66
N SER A 668 -49.60 19.65 -17.80
CA SER A 668 -50.76 20.56 -17.79
C SER A 668 -50.89 21.27 -19.13
N LEU A 669 -49.83 21.96 -19.59
CA LEU A 669 -49.86 22.69 -20.87
C LEU A 669 -50.17 21.78 -22.08
N LEU A 670 -49.74 20.51 -22.06
CA LEU A 670 -50.09 19.53 -23.08
C LEU A 670 -51.56 19.05 -22.97
N LYS A 671 -52.11 18.90 -21.76
CA LYS A 671 -53.55 18.65 -21.56
C LYS A 671 -54.40 19.82 -22.03
N ASP A 672 -54.05 21.04 -21.64
CA ASP A 672 -54.74 22.27 -22.04
C ASP A 672 -54.71 22.40 -23.58
N SER A 673 -53.55 22.16 -24.20
CA SER A 673 -53.39 22.13 -25.65
C SER A 673 -54.27 21.07 -26.31
N ASN A 674 -54.27 19.84 -25.79
CA ASN A 674 -55.10 18.74 -26.29
C ASN A 674 -56.60 19.06 -26.17
N GLU A 675 -57.06 19.62 -25.04
CA GLU A 675 -58.44 20.05 -24.87
C GLU A 675 -58.82 21.16 -25.87
N THR A 676 -57.94 22.13 -26.18
CA THR A 676 -58.23 23.11 -27.25
C THR A 676 -58.27 22.49 -28.64
N LEU A 677 -57.54 21.40 -28.89
CA LEU A 677 -57.59 20.65 -30.15
C LEU A 677 -58.87 19.80 -30.24
N GLU A 678 -59.29 19.16 -29.15
CA GLU A 678 -60.56 18.42 -29.07
C GLU A 678 -61.78 19.32 -29.23
N ASN A 679 -61.75 20.52 -28.64
CA ASN A 679 -62.77 21.55 -28.87
C ASN A 679 -62.83 21.93 -30.37
N LYS A 680 -61.69 22.26 -31.00
CA LYS A 680 -61.64 22.55 -32.44
C LYS A 680 -62.11 21.38 -33.31
N CYS A 681 -61.81 20.14 -32.93
CA CYS A 681 -62.31 18.95 -33.64
C CYS A 681 -63.84 18.82 -33.53
N ARG A 682 -64.43 19.12 -32.37
CA ARG A 682 -65.89 19.18 -32.19
C ARG A 682 -66.52 20.33 -33.00
N ASP A 683 -65.88 21.50 -33.04
CA ASP A 683 -66.36 22.64 -33.82
C ASP A 683 -66.38 22.32 -35.32
N LEU A 684 -65.27 21.78 -35.86
CA LEU A 684 -65.14 21.33 -37.25
C LEU A 684 -66.10 20.18 -37.58
N GLN A 685 -66.34 19.24 -36.67
CA GLN A 685 -67.39 18.23 -36.86
C GLN A 685 -68.78 18.87 -36.96
N SER A 686 -69.08 19.89 -36.15
CA SER A 686 -70.35 20.62 -36.24
C SER A 686 -70.51 21.36 -37.58
N GLU A 687 -69.41 21.89 -38.12
CA GLU A 687 -69.38 22.55 -39.44
C GLU A 687 -69.57 21.55 -40.59
N ILE A 688 -68.87 20.41 -40.53
CA ILE A 688 -69.06 19.31 -41.49
C ILE A 688 -70.51 18.79 -41.48
N ILE A 689 -71.16 18.74 -40.32
CA ILE A 689 -72.59 18.35 -40.22
C ILE A 689 -73.50 19.41 -40.85
N LYS A 690 -73.26 20.70 -40.61
CA LYS A 690 -74.01 21.80 -41.27
C LYS A 690 -73.85 21.74 -42.79
N LEU A 691 -72.62 21.71 -43.29
CA LEU A 691 -72.31 21.65 -44.72
C LEU A 691 -72.87 20.39 -45.40
N ARG A 692 -72.95 19.24 -44.70
CA ARG A 692 -73.64 18.04 -45.19
C ARG A 692 -75.15 18.24 -45.32
N ASN A 693 -75.79 18.89 -44.35
CA ASN A 693 -77.22 19.22 -44.43
C ASN A 693 -77.49 20.24 -45.54
N ASP A 694 -76.66 21.27 -45.68
CA ASP A 694 -76.81 22.27 -46.74
C ASP A 694 -76.61 21.66 -48.14
N ASN A 695 -75.66 20.75 -48.31
CA ASN A 695 -75.48 19.99 -49.54
C ASN A 695 -76.69 19.07 -49.82
N MET A 696 -77.26 18.41 -48.80
CA MET A 696 -78.49 17.62 -48.93
C MET A 696 -79.67 18.49 -49.41
N ASN A 697 -79.85 19.68 -48.81
CA ASN A 697 -80.86 20.66 -49.19
C ASN A 697 -80.67 21.15 -50.64
N LEU A 698 -79.43 21.43 -51.05
CA LEU A 698 -79.11 21.81 -52.43
C LEU A 698 -79.40 20.67 -53.43
N VAL A 699 -79.07 19.42 -53.08
CA VAL A 699 -79.38 18.24 -53.88
C VAL A 699 -80.89 18.03 -54.02
N ASP A 700 -81.69 18.27 -52.97
CA ASP A 700 -83.16 18.19 -53.06
C ASP A 700 -83.78 19.36 -53.83
N ASN A 701 -83.20 20.56 -53.76
CA ASN A 701 -83.58 21.69 -54.62
C ASN A 701 -83.27 21.41 -56.11
N ILE A 702 -82.14 20.78 -56.42
CA ILE A 702 -81.82 20.35 -57.80
C ILE A 702 -82.87 19.34 -58.30
N LYS A 703 -83.26 18.35 -57.48
CA LYS A 703 -84.35 17.40 -57.81
C LYS A 703 -85.72 18.06 -58.01
N LEU A 704 -85.96 19.24 -57.45
CA LEU A 704 -87.17 20.03 -57.71
C LEU A 704 -87.05 20.77 -59.05
N ILE A 705 -85.91 21.43 -59.32
CA ILE A 705 -85.63 22.11 -60.58
C ILE A 705 -85.64 21.14 -61.76
N ASP A 706 -85.11 19.91 -61.60
CA ASP A 706 -85.19 18.84 -62.59
C ASP A 706 -86.66 18.51 -62.94
N LYS A 707 -87.54 18.38 -61.95
CA LYS A 707 -88.98 18.11 -62.16
C LYS A 707 -89.70 19.28 -62.83
N GLU A 708 -89.34 20.52 -62.49
CA GLU A 708 -89.90 21.71 -63.14
C GLU A 708 -89.43 21.83 -64.58
N ARG A 709 -88.14 21.56 -64.87
CA ARG A 709 -87.63 21.45 -66.24
C ARG A 709 -88.40 20.39 -67.01
N ASP A 710 -88.53 19.18 -66.48
CA ASP A 710 -89.16 18.06 -67.19
C ASP A 710 -90.65 18.35 -67.46
N LYS A 711 -91.34 19.01 -66.52
CA LYS A 711 -92.70 19.52 -66.74
C LYS A 711 -92.75 20.60 -67.83
N LEU A 712 -91.82 21.55 -67.83
CA LEU A 712 -91.75 22.61 -68.86
C LEU A 712 -91.41 22.05 -70.24
N VAL A 713 -90.58 21.01 -70.33
CA VAL A 713 -90.33 20.27 -71.59
C VAL A 713 -91.62 19.64 -72.10
N ILE A 714 -92.37 18.92 -71.24
CA ILE A 714 -93.67 18.33 -71.63
C ILE A 714 -94.67 19.41 -72.08
N GLU A 715 -94.75 20.55 -71.40
CA GLU A 715 -95.60 21.67 -71.83
C GLU A 715 -95.14 22.32 -73.15
N LEU A 716 -93.84 22.29 -73.46
CA LEU A 716 -93.26 22.84 -74.68
C LEU A 716 -93.42 21.88 -75.86
N ASP A 717 -93.28 20.57 -75.65
CA ASP A 717 -93.59 19.52 -76.62
C ASP A 717 -95.07 19.56 -76.99
N GLN A 718 -95.99 19.65 -76.02
CA GLN A 718 -97.42 19.84 -76.26
C GLN A 718 -97.71 21.12 -77.06
N LYS A 719 -97.03 22.23 -76.77
CA LYS A 719 -97.17 23.46 -77.56
C LYS A 719 -96.63 23.28 -78.99
N THR A 720 -95.56 22.52 -79.17
CA THR A 720 -94.95 22.24 -80.48
C THR A 720 -95.82 21.33 -81.34
N GLU A 721 -96.48 20.34 -80.73
CA GLU A 721 -97.49 19.51 -81.37
C GLU A 721 -98.70 20.36 -81.82
N ASN A 722 -99.23 21.20 -80.93
CA ASN A 722 -100.31 22.13 -81.26
C ASN A 722 -99.93 23.11 -82.39
N ILE A 723 -98.73 23.69 -82.35
CA ILE A 723 -98.20 24.56 -83.42
C ILE A 723 -98.11 23.79 -84.74
N SER A 724 -97.69 22.52 -84.72
CA SER A 724 -97.63 21.68 -85.92
C SER A 724 -99.01 21.42 -86.52
N VAL A 725 -100.04 21.22 -85.69
CA VAL A 725 -101.45 21.12 -86.13
C VAL A 725 -101.93 22.45 -86.73
N TYR A 726 -101.62 23.59 -86.10
CA TYR A 726 -101.95 24.91 -86.66
C TYR A 726 -101.22 25.21 -87.97
N LEU A 727 -99.97 24.77 -88.14
CA LEU A 727 -99.19 24.96 -89.37
C LEU A 727 -99.78 24.19 -90.55
N VAL A 728 -100.31 22.98 -90.32
CA VAL A 728 -101.05 22.20 -91.33
C VAL A 728 -102.37 22.88 -91.71
N PHE A 729 -103.05 23.51 -90.74
CA PHE A 729 -104.24 24.33 -91.02
C PHE A 729 -103.88 25.60 -91.82
N GLU A 730 -102.82 26.32 -91.44
CA GLU A 730 -102.35 27.53 -92.10
C GLU A 730 -101.89 27.27 -93.55
N LEU A 731 -101.25 26.13 -93.81
CA LEU A 731 -100.91 25.68 -95.18
C LEU A 731 -102.15 25.55 -96.08
N SER A 732 -103.32 25.17 -95.55
CA SER A 732 -104.57 25.14 -96.32
C SER A 732 -105.12 26.54 -96.62
N VAL A 733 -104.91 27.50 -95.73
CA VAL A 733 -105.32 28.92 -95.92
C VAL A 733 -104.36 29.63 -96.88
N SER A 734 -103.06 29.33 -96.80
CA SER A 734 -102.02 29.86 -97.69
C SER A 734 -102.30 29.57 -99.18
N TYR A 735 -102.90 28.41 -99.48
CA TYR A 735 -103.34 28.05 -100.84
C TYR A 735 -104.41 29.00 -101.40
N GLU A 736 -105.42 29.37 -100.61
CA GLU A 736 -106.43 30.37 -101.02
C GLU A 736 -105.87 31.80 -101.04
N LEU A 737 -104.87 32.13 -100.20
CA LEU A 737 -104.19 33.43 -100.27
C LEU A 737 -103.34 33.58 -101.54
N SER A 738 -102.57 32.56 -101.93
CA SER A 738 -101.72 32.62 -103.13
C SER A 738 -102.52 32.88 -104.42
N LYS A 739 -103.76 32.38 -104.48
CA LYS A 739 -104.74 32.64 -105.54
C LYS A 739 -105.13 34.13 -105.63
N LEU A 740 -105.27 34.81 -104.50
CA LEU A 740 -105.56 36.26 -104.42
C LEU A 740 -104.31 37.13 -104.66
N GLU A 741 -103.13 36.70 -104.23
CA GLU A 741 -101.89 37.46 -104.43
C GLU A 741 -101.50 37.61 -105.91
N ASN A 742 -101.85 36.63 -106.75
CA ASN A 742 -101.64 36.71 -108.19
C ASN A 742 -102.43 37.86 -108.84
N GLU A 743 -103.66 38.13 -108.37
CA GLU A 743 -104.48 39.26 -108.84
C GLU A 743 -103.87 40.62 -108.41
N LEU A 744 -103.24 40.66 -107.23
CA LEU A 744 -102.59 41.86 -106.69
C LEU A 744 -101.23 42.17 -107.35
N SER A 745 -100.58 41.15 -107.92
CA SER A 745 -99.28 41.26 -108.62
C SER A 745 -99.34 42.16 -109.85
N ASP A 746 -100.37 42.01 -110.68
CA ASP A 746 -100.53 42.80 -111.92
C ASP A 746 -100.96 44.27 -111.66
N ALA A 747 -101.48 44.57 -110.47
CA ALA A 747 -101.65 45.96 -110.02
C ALA A 747 -100.30 46.62 -109.68
N LYS A 748 -99.40 45.92 -108.96
CA LYS A 748 -98.11 46.46 -108.49
C LYS A 748 -97.16 46.87 -109.63
N ARG A 749 -97.23 46.22 -110.80
CA ARG A 749 -96.36 46.54 -111.97
C ARG A 749 -96.53 47.96 -112.53
N LYS A 750 -97.59 48.70 -112.17
CA LYS A 750 -97.91 50.03 -112.74
C LYS A 750 -97.40 51.23 -111.94
N LEU A 751 -96.76 51.03 -110.78
CA LEU A 751 -96.57 52.09 -109.79
C LEU A 751 -95.16 52.12 -109.15
N ASN A 752 -94.08 52.26 -109.92
CA ASN A 752 -92.75 52.45 -109.31
C ASN A 752 -91.71 53.21 -110.16
N MET A 753 -91.54 54.51 -109.90
CA MET A 753 -90.44 55.36 -110.40
C MET A 753 -90.16 56.55 -109.47
N ASN A 754 -89.18 56.44 -108.56
CA ASN A 754 -88.46 57.61 -107.98
C ASN A 754 -87.15 57.16 -107.31
N LYS A 755 -86.11 58.00 -107.26
CA LYS A 755 -84.74 57.51 -106.99
C LYS A 755 -83.72 58.47 -106.32
N VAL A 756 -84.17 59.43 -105.50
CA VAL A 756 -83.31 60.54 -105.02
C VAL A 756 -82.81 60.37 -103.55
N SER A 757 -83.31 59.40 -102.79
CA SER A 757 -83.03 59.26 -101.34
C SER A 757 -81.81 58.42 -100.96
N GLU A 758 -81.26 57.58 -101.85
CA GLU A 758 -80.23 56.57 -101.51
C GLU A 758 -78.87 57.18 -101.11
N HIS A 759 -78.35 58.14 -101.87
CA HIS A 759 -76.92 58.50 -101.79
C HIS A 759 -76.47 59.12 -100.46
N LYS A 760 -77.33 59.83 -99.72
CA LYS A 760 -76.94 60.50 -98.46
C LYS A 760 -76.79 59.55 -97.27
N VAL A 761 -77.24 58.31 -97.39
CA VAL A 761 -77.11 57.30 -96.31
C VAL A 761 -75.69 56.73 -96.31
N VAL A 762 -75.18 56.39 -97.49
CA VAL A 762 -73.86 55.75 -97.72
C VAL A 762 -72.70 56.56 -97.16
N ASP A 763 -72.73 57.90 -97.30
CA ASP A 763 -71.67 58.78 -96.81
C ASP A 763 -71.53 58.71 -95.28
N TYR A 764 -72.66 58.71 -94.54
CA TYR A 764 -72.64 58.62 -93.07
C TYR A 764 -72.25 57.21 -92.59
N GLU A 765 -72.69 56.16 -93.27
CA GLU A 765 -72.27 54.78 -92.99
C GLU A 765 -70.74 54.63 -93.09
N SER A 766 -70.12 55.23 -94.12
CA SER A 766 -68.66 55.22 -94.29
C SER A 766 -67.93 55.84 -93.09
N GLN A 767 -68.40 56.99 -92.58
CA GLN A 767 -67.77 57.68 -91.45
C GLN A 767 -67.92 56.91 -90.13
N ILE A 768 -69.07 56.24 -89.93
CA ILE A 768 -69.31 55.37 -88.77
C ILE A 768 -68.38 54.15 -88.80
N THR A 769 -68.17 53.51 -89.96
CA THR A 769 -67.26 52.34 -90.04
C THR A 769 -65.80 52.70 -89.72
N PHE A 770 -65.33 53.89 -90.13
CA PHE A 770 -63.99 54.38 -89.78
C PHE A 770 -63.81 54.57 -88.26
N LEU A 771 -64.74 55.25 -87.61
CA LEU A 771 -64.68 55.50 -86.16
C LEU A 771 -64.78 54.19 -85.34
N ASN A 772 -65.61 53.24 -85.77
CA ASN A 772 -65.69 51.92 -85.15
C ASN A 772 -64.37 51.13 -85.29
N GLY A 773 -63.65 51.28 -86.41
CA GLY A 773 -62.33 50.68 -86.61
C GLY A 773 -61.27 51.27 -85.67
N GLU A 774 -61.26 52.59 -85.48
CA GLU A 774 -60.35 53.26 -84.54
C GLU A 774 -60.62 52.86 -83.09
N ILE A 775 -61.91 52.76 -82.70
CA ILE A 775 -62.33 52.26 -81.38
C ILE A 775 -61.87 50.82 -81.19
N LEU A 776 -62.13 49.92 -82.14
CA LEU A 776 -61.71 48.52 -82.06
C LEU A 776 -60.19 48.37 -81.90
N ARG A 777 -59.41 49.17 -82.63
CA ARG A 777 -57.94 49.20 -82.52
C ARG A 777 -57.48 49.62 -81.12
N LEU A 778 -58.12 50.64 -80.54
CA LEU A 778 -57.81 51.12 -79.19
C LEU A 778 -58.24 50.12 -78.10
N THR A 779 -59.39 49.47 -78.24
CA THR A 779 -59.83 48.38 -77.35
C THR A 779 -58.86 47.21 -77.39
N GLN A 780 -58.48 46.73 -78.57
CA GLN A 780 -57.52 45.63 -78.72
C GLN A 780 -56.13 45.97 -78.14
N GLN A 781 -55.70 47.24 -78.25
CA GLN A 781 -54.47 47.72 -77.62
C GLN A 781 -54.57 47.75 -76.08
N LEU A 782 -55.71 48.19 -75.53
CA LEU A 782 -55.99 48.14 -74.09
C LEU A 782 -56.02 46.70 -73.55
N ASP A 783 -56.73 45.80 -74.23
CA ASP A 783 -56.81 44.38 -73.85
C ASP A 783 -55.43 43.72 -73.83
N THR A 784 -54.57 44.06 -74.80
CA THR A 784 -53.18 43.59 -74.85
C THR A 784 -52.39 44.06 -73.62
N SER A 785 -52.49 45.34 -73.25
CA SER A 785 -51.82 45.86 -72.04
C SER A 785 -52.42 45.31 -70.73
N VAL A 786 -53.71 45.01 -70.67
CA VAL A 786 -54.36 44.35 -69.52
C VAL A 786 -53.85 42.92 -69.37
N MET A 787 -53.72 42.17 -70.47
CA MET A 787 -53.15 40.83 -70.47
C MET A 787 -51.68 40.83 -70.02
N GLU A 788 -50.87 41.76 -70.53
CA GLU A 788 -49.45 41.89 -70.12
C GLU A 788 -49.32 42.25 -68.63
N ASN A 789 -50.13 43.18 -68.12
CA ASN A 789 -50.17 43.53 -66.70
C ASN A 789 -50.58 42.33 -65.83
N LYS A 790 -51.54 41.52 -66.28
CA LYS A 790 -51.92 40.25 -65.61
C LYS A 790 -50.78 39.21 -65.64
N HIS A 791 -50.02 39.11 -66.73
CA HIS A 791 -48.84 38.25 -66.79
C HIS A 791 -47.73 38.71 -65.82
N LEU A 792 -47.49 40.02 -65.71
CA LEU A 792 -46.56 40.58 -64.73
C LEU A 792 -47.05 40.35 -63.29
N GLN A 793 -48.35 40.51 -63.02
CA GLN A 793 -48.94 40.26 -61.70
C GLN A 793 -48.83 38.79 -61.28
N ASN A 794 -49.05 37.85 -62.20
CA ASN A 794 -48.82 36.42 -61.96
C ASN A 794 -47.34 36.15 -61.68
N SER A 795 -46.44 36.65 -62.53
CA SER A 795 -44.99 36.47 -62.35
C SER A 795 -44.49 37.03 -61.00
N LEU A 796 -45.06 38.13 -60.53
CA LEU A 796 -44.79 38.71 -59.22
C LEU A 796 -45.37 37.85 -58.08
N ALA A 797 -46.54 37.23 -58.27
CA ALA A 797 -47.12 36.31 -57.30
C ALA A 797 -46.27 35.02 -57.17
N ASP A 798 -45.81 34.47 -58.28
CA ASP A 798 -44.92 33.29 -58.32
C ASP A 798 -43.57 33.59 -57.65
N ALA A 799 -42.94 34.74 -57.97
CA ALA A 799 -41.72 35.19 -57.32
C ALA A 799 -41.87 35.39 -55.80
N ASN A 800 -43.00 35.95 -55.34
CA ASN A 800 -43.32 36.04 -53.92
C ASN A 800 -43.58 34.66 -53.28
N GLY A 801 -44.16 33.71 -54.02
CA GLY A 801 -44.31 32.32 -53.63
C GLY A 801 -42.95 31.66 -53.37
N HIS A 802 -42.03 31.75 -54.33
CA HIS A 802 -40.66 31.27 -54.19
C HIS A 802 -39.93 31.92 -53.00
N LEU A 803 -39.97 33.25 -52.87
CA LEU A 803 -39.38 33.95 -51.72
C LEU A 803 -39.93 33.47 -50.37
N LYS A 804 -41.24 33.15 -50.30
CA LYS A 804 -41.86 32.60 -49.09
C LYS A 804 -41.40 31.16 -48.80
N ILE A 805 -41.24 30.33 -49.83
CA ILE A 805 -40.72 28.96 -49.71
C ILE A 805 -39.27 28.99 -49.23
N THR A 806 -38.38 29.72 -49.90
CA THR A 806 -36.96 29.84 -49.52
C THR A 806 -36.77 30.43 -48.12
N ARG A 807 -37.69 31.31 -47.67
CA ARG A 807 -37.68 31.80 -46.28
C ARG A 807 -38.07 30.72 -45.26
N ILE A 808 -38.98 29.81 -45.59
CA ILE A 808 -39.34 28.66 -44.75
C ILE A 808 -38.18 27.65 -44.71
N GLU A 809 -37.54 27.40 -45.84
CA GLU A 809 -36.35 26.52 -45.95
C GLU A 809 -35.17 27.08 -45.15
N LEU A 810 -34.92 28.40 -45.21
CA LEU A 810 -33.92 29.08 -44.39
C LEU A 810 -34.22 28.96 -42.88
N GLU A 811 -35.47 29.14 -42.46
CA GLU A 811 -35.88 28.97 -41.07
C GLU A 811 -35.81 27.52 -40.60
N LYS A 812 -36.03 26.55 -41.49
CA LYS A 812 -35.78 25.13 -41.20
C LYS A 812 -34.28 24.88 -41.02
N SER A 813 -33.45 25.28 -41.98
CA SER A 813 -32.00 25.11 -41.94
C SER A 813 -31.36 25.75 -40.69
N LYS A 814 -31.84 26.91 -40.24
CA LYS A 814 -31.43 27.50 -38.94
C LYS A 814 -31.74 26.58 -37.76
N LYS A 815 -32.95 26.03 -37.69
CA LYS A 815 -33.36 25.12 -36.60
C LYS A 815 -32.58 23.81 -36.62
N ASP A 816 -32.31 23.28 -37.82
CA ASP A 816 -31.46 22.10 -37.99
C ASP A 816 -30.02 22.40 -37.50
N VAL A 817 -29.46 23.57 -37.84
CA VAL A 817 -28.16 24.05 -37.35
C VAL A 817 -28.14 24.27 -35.83
N ASP A 818 -29.19 24.85 -35.24
CA ASP A 818 -29.27 25.07 -33.79
C ASP A 818 -29.49 23.77 -33.01
N GLY A 819 -30.20 22.79 -33.59
CA GLY A 819 -30.27 21.41 -33.08
C GLY A 819 -28.90 20.72 -33.10
N LEU A 820 -28.14 20.84 -34.20
CA LEU A 820 -26.77 20.33 -34.29
C LEU A 820 -25.82 21.00 -33.29
N LYS A 821 -25.97 22.30 -33.00
CA LYS A 821 -25.23 22.99 -31.92
C LYS A 821 -25.55 22.41 -30.54
N GLN A 822 -26.83 22.13 -30.25
CA GLN A 822 -27.24 21.54 -28.97
C GLN A 822 -26.69 20.12 -28.81
N GLN A 823 -26.72 19.30 -29.88
CA GLN A 823 -26.08 17.98 -29.90
C GLN A 823 -24.57 18.07 -29.68
N LEU A 824 -23.88 19.00 -30.37
CA LEU A 824 -22.45 19.23 -30.18
C LEU A 824 -22.12 19.69 -28.75
N GLN A 825 -22.94 20.55 -28.14
CA GLN A 825 -22.80 20.96 -26.74
C GLN A 825 -22.98 19.78 -25.78
N HIS A 826 -23.93 18.88 -26.04
CA HIS A 826 -24.09 17.64 -25.26
C HIS A 826 -22.88 16.71 -25.42
N TYR A 827 -22.35 16.52 -26.64
CA TYR A 827 -21.15 15.72 -26.84
C TYR A 827 -19.92 16.33 -26.15
N VAL A 828 -19.74 17.65 -26.19
CA VAL A 828 -18.65 18.33 -25.45
C VAL A 828 -18.82 18.21 -23.93
N ALA A 829 -20.05 18.23 -23.42
CA ALA A 829 -20.31 18.01 -21.99
C ALA A 829 -20.02 16.56 -21.57
N GLU A 830 -20.42 15.58 -22.39
CA GLU A 830 -20.18 14.16 -22.10
C GLU A 830 -18.69 13.79 -22.26
N ILE A 831 -17.98 14.37 -23.23
CA ILE A 831 -16.52 14.25 -23.35
C ILE A 831 -15.84 14.76 -22.07
N ARG A 832 -16.22 15.95 -21.56
CA ARG A 832 -15.67 16.44 -20.28
C ARG A 832 -15.98 15.53 -19.11
N ARG A 833 -17.20 15.00 -19.02
CA ARG A 833 -17.59 14.04 -17.98
C ARG A 833 -16.75 12.75 -18.04
N ILE A 834 -16.37 12.32 -19.25
CA ILE A 834 -15.47 11.19 -19.49
C ILE A 834 -14.01 11.57 -19.16
N GLU A 835 -13.54 12.77 -19.52
CA GLU A 835 -12.21 13.29 -19.17
C GLU A 835 -12.01 13.42 -17.65
N GLU A 836 -13.02 13.93 -16.93
CA GLU A 836 -13.06 14.01 -15.46
C GLU A 836 -13.03 12.61 -14.82
N LEU A 837 -13.81 11.65 -15.35
CA LEU A 837 -13.83 10.27 -14.86
C LEU A 837 -12.53 9.52 -15.18
N LEU A 838 -11.91 9.76 -16.34
CA LEU A 838 -10.59 9.25 -16.68
C LEU A 838 -9.51 9.84 -15.77
N SER A 839 -9.55 11.14 -15.49
CA SER A 839 -8.66 11.82 -14.54
C SER A 839 -8.76 11.21 -13.14
N GLN A 840 -9.99 10.95 -12.67
CA GLN A 840 -10.22 10.23 -11.41
C GLN A 840 -9.63 8.82 -11.45
N LYS A 841 -9.78 8.06 -12.55
CA LYS A 841 -9.22 6.71 -12.66
C LYS A 841 -7.70 6.69 -12.80
N GLU A 842 -7.09 7.72 -13.37
CA GLU A 842 -5.63 7.90 -13.37
C GLU A 842 -5.10 8.22 -11.96
N ALA A 843 -5.85 9.01 -11.18
CA ALA A 843 -5.55 9.25 -9.76
C ALA A 843 -5.67 7.97 -8.92
N GLU A 844 -6.81 7.25 -8.98
CA GLU A 844 -6.99 5.96 -8.29
C GLU A 844 -5.89 4.95 -8.68
N ARG A 845 -5.45 4.96 -9.94
CA ARG A 845 -4.32 4.15 -10.42
C ARG A 845 -2.98 4.59 -9.81
N SER A 846 -2.75 5.90 -9.65
CA SER A 846 -1.58 6.44 -8.97
C SER A 846 -1.54 6.02 -7.50
N ASP A 847 -2.66 6.15 -6.79
CA ASP A 847 -2.80 5.78 -5.37
C ASP A 847 -2.54 4.27 -5.17
N MET A 848 -3.08 3.42 -6.05
CA MET A 848 -2.78 1.99 -6.05
C MET A 848 -1.29 1.69 -6.30
N LEU A 849 -0.63 2.43 -7.20
CA LEU A 849 0.80 2.27 -7.45
C LEU A 849 1.66 2.73 -6.26
N GLU A 850 1.26 3.77 -5.53
CA GLU A 850 1.90 4.18 -4.27
C GLU A 850 1.71 3.12 -3.17
N HIS A 851 0.51 2.53 -3.06
CA HIS A 851 0.27 1.40 -2.17
C HIS A 851 1.13 0.16 -2.54
N PHE A 852 1.24 -0.19 -3.82
CA PHE A 852 2.14 -1.26 -4.26
C PHE A 852 3.62 -0.96 -3.97
N ALA A 853 4.05 0.30 -4.11
CA ALA A 853 5.41 0.71 -3.74
C ALA A 853 5.64 0.59 -2.22
N SER A 854 4.70 1.05 -1.39
CA SER A 854 4.74 0.93 0.07
C SER A 854 4.80 -0.54 0.51
N LEU A 855 3.92 -1.39 -0.03
CA LEU A 855 3.91 -2.83 0.23
C LEU A 855 5.19 -3.53 -0.24
N SER A 856 5.81 -3.07 -1.33
CA SER A 856 7.10 -3.60 -1.80
C SER A 856 8.25 -3.21 -0.87
N VAL A 857 8.22 -1.99 -0.29
CA VAL A 857 9.18 -1.56 0.74
C VAL A 857 8.99 -2.35 2.03
N GLU A 858 7.75 -2.56 2.47
CA GLU A 858 7.43 -3.39 3.64
C GLU A 858 7.86 -4.85 3.45
N ALA A 859 7.58 -5.45 2.28
CA ALA A 859 8.05 -6.79 1.93
C ALA A 859 9.58 -6.90 1.94
N ASN A 860 10.30 -5.92 1.38
CA ASN A 860 11.76 -5.87 1.46
C ASN A 860 12.26 -5.75 2.91
N ILE A 861 11.59 -4.98 3.77
CA ILE A 861 11.95 -4.87 5.19
C ILE A 861 11.75 -6.23 5.90
N LEU A 862 10.62 -6.90 5.65
CA LEU A 862 10.31 -8.23 6.21
C LEU A 862 11.27 -9.32 5.69
N GLU A 863 11.68 -9.26 4.43
CA GLU A 863 12.70 -10.17 3.87
C GLU A 863 14.07 -9.95 4.54
N ASN A 864 14.48 -8.69 4.76
CA ASN A 864 15.73 -8.37 5.44
C ASN A 864 15.72 -8.77 6.93
N THR A 865 14.59 -8.56 7.64
CA THR A 865 14.49 -9.03 9.04
C THR A 865 14.44 -10.55 9.12
N ASN A 866 13.80 -11.24 8.19
CA ASN A 866 13.82 -12.70 8.12
C ASN A 866 15.25 -13.24 7.87
N HIS A 867 15.99 -12.69 6.90
CA HIS A 867 17.40 -13.06 6.68
C HIS A 867 18.28 -12.82 7.93
N SER A 868 18.01 -11.75 8.68
CA SER A 868 18.69 -11.47 9.95
C SER A 868 18.38 -12.52 11.03
N LEU A 869 17.09 -12.89 11.16
CA LEU A 869 16.62 -13.93 12.10
C LEU A 869 17.11 -15.33 11.71
N GLU A 870 17.19 -15.66 10.42
CA GLU A 870 17.80 -16.90 9.92
C GLU A 870 19.30 -16.96 10.23
N SER A 871 20.02 -15.84 10.07
CA SER A 871 21.43 -15.71 10.44
C SER A 871 21.65 -15.88 11.96
N GLU A 872 20.82 -15.26 12.80
CA GLU A 872 20.88 -15.49 14.24
C GLU A 872 20.51 -16.94 14.59
N SER A 873 19.45 -17.50 14.01
CA SER A 873 19.02 -18.89 14.22
C SER A 873 20.12 -19.90 13.84
N ALA A 874 20.81 -19.70 12.72
CA ALA A 874 21.97 -20.49 12.33
C ALA A 874 23.12 -20.36 13.34
N SER A 875 23.38 -19.14 13.84
CA SER A 875 24.38 -18.88 14.88
C SER A 875 24.06 -19.59 16.21
N LYS A 876 22.80 -19.51 16.70
CA LYS A 876 22.36 -20.26 17.89
C LYS A 876 22.43 -21.76 17.66
N SER A 877 22.09 -22.25 16.47
CA SER A 877 22.16 -23.67 16.11
C SER A 877 23.60 -24.19 16.12
N MET A 878 24.56 -23.40 15.63
CA MET A 878 25.99 -23.72 15.69
C MET A 878 26.52 -23.70 17.14
N GLN A 879 26.06 -22.75 17.97
CA GLN A 879 26.36 -22.74 19.41
C GLN A 879 25.78 -23.97 20.11
N LEU A 880 24.54 -24.36 19.81
CA LEU A 880 23.90 -25.56 20.33
C LEU A 880 24.67 -26.83 19.93
N GLN A 881 25.10 -26.93 18.67
CA GLN A 881 25.94 -28.03 18.19
C GLN A 881 27.28 -28.11 18.93
N SER A 882 27.92 -26.97 19.20
CA SER A 882 29.13 -26.89 20.03
C SER A 882 28.87 -27.38 21.47
N TYR A 883 27.74 -27.00 22.09
CA TYR A 883 27.35 -27.51 23.40
C TYR A 883 27.06 -29.02 23.39
N VAL A 884 26.37 -29.55 22.36
CA VAL A 884 26.14 -31.00 22.20
C VAL A 884 27.46 -31.75 22.07
N SER A 885 28.39 -31.29 21.23
CA SER A 885 29.73 -31.88 21.12
C SER A 885 30.50 -31.83 22.44
N LYS A 886 30.34 -30.75 23.23
CA LYS A 886 30.95 -30.62 24.56
C LYS A 886 30.32 -31.55 25.60
N ILE A 887 29.00 -31.80 25.53
CA ILE A 887 28.30 -32.77 26.37
C ILE A 887 28.77 -34.19 26.05
N GLN A 888 28.82 -34.58 24.77
CA GLN A 888 29.35 -35.88 24.33
C GLN A 888 30.80 -36.12 24.82
N ASN A 889 31.65 -35.09 24.72
CA ASN A 889 33.03 -35.10 25.23
C ASN A 889 33.14 -35.17 26.77
N LEU A 890 32.06 -34.92 27.51
CA LEU A 890 31.98 -35.08 28.96
C LEU A 890 31.36 -36.42 29.34
N GLU A 891 30.37 -36.90 28.58
CA GLU A 891 29.76 -38.23 28.72
C GLU A 891 30.79 -39.34 28.47
N GLU A 892 31.58 -39.25 27.39
CA GLU A 892 32.70 -40.17 27.10
C GLU A 892 33.70 -40.21 28.26
N LYS A 893 34.07 -39.03 28.79
CA LYS A 893 34.96 -38.92 29.96
C LYS A 893 34.33 -39.44 31.25
N LEU A 894 33.00 -39.48 31.36
CA LEU A 894 32.29 -40.05 32.50
C LEU A 894 32.33 -41.58 32.42
N VAL A 895 32.07 -42.16 31.26
CA VAL A 895 32.20 -43.60 30.99
C VAL A 895 33.64 -44.10 31.23
N ASP A 896 34.66 -43.33 30.82
CA ASP A 896 36.07 -43.61 31.15
C ASP A 896 36.30 -43.69 32.68
N LYS A 897 35.68 -42.79 33.46
CA LYS A 897 35.78 -42.81 34.93
C LYS A 897 35.00 -43.95 35.55
N GLU A 898 33.84 -44.30 35.00
CA GLU A 898 33.01 -45.40 35.46
C GLU A 898 33.73 -46.75 35.23
N HIS A 899 34.32 -46.97 34.06
CA HIS A 899 35.19 -48.13 33.78
C HIS A 899 36.43 -48.18 34.71
N ILE A 900 37.02 -47.02 35.06
CA ILE A 900 38.09 -46.97 36.07
C ILE A 900 37.56 -47.38 37.45
N ILE A 901 36.37 -46.90 37.87
CA ILE A 901 35.73 -47.24 39.14
C ILE A 901 35.39 -48.73 39.20
N ASP A 902 34.89 -49.33 38.12
CA ASP A 902 34.65 -50.77 38.01
C ASP A 902 35.95 -51.57 38.16
N SER A 903 37.02 -51.17 37.47
CA SER A 903 38.32 -51.83 37.58
C SER A 903 38.91 -51.76 39.01
N GLN A 904 38.67 -50.66 39.72
CA GLN A 904 39.07 -50.48 41.12
C GLN A 904 38.17 -51.30 42.06
N SER A 905 36.87 -51.34 41.82
CA SER A 905 35.90 -52.11 42.60
C SER A 905 36.15 -53.61 42.48
N ALA A 906 36.43 -54.10 41.28
CA ALA A 906 36.86 -55.48 41.04
C ALA A 906 38.18 -55.81 41.76
N ARG A 907 39.15 -54.88 41.77
CA ARG A 907 40.41 -55.03 42.51
C ARG A 907 40.20 -55.03 44.03
N ILE A 908 39.30 -54.20 44.55
CA ILE A 908 38.91 -54.19 45.97
C ILE A 908 38.27 -55.52 46.32
N ALA A 909 37.27 -55.98 45.57
CA ALA A 909 36.61 -57.27 45.78
C ALA A 909 37.61 -58.44 45.79
N ALA A 910 38.55 -58.47 44.84
CA ALA A 910 39.62 -59.48 44.80
C ALA A 910 40.54 -59.43 46.03
N MET A 911 40.88 -58.24 46.54
CA MET A 911 41.66 -58.10 47.77
C MET A 911 40.85 -58.48 49.02
N THR A 912 39.55 -58.15 49.09
CA THR A 912 38.65 -58.59 50.17
C THR A 912 38.53 -60.11 50.20
N CYS A 913 38.34 -60.77 49.05
CA CYS A 913 38.36 -62.25 48.98
C CYS A 913 39.68 -62.84 49.47
N LYS A 914 40.82 -62.21 49.15
CA LYS A 914 42.14 -62.64 49.65
C LYS A 914 42.29 -62.42 51.16
N ILE A 915 41.77 -61.31 51.70
CA ILE A 915 41.75 -61.06 53.15
C ILE A 915 40.91 -62.14 53.84
N SER A 916 39.68 -62.41 53.41
CA SER A 916 38.85 -63.45 54.02
C SER A 916 39.42 -64.86 53.89
N SER A 917 40.20 -65.14 52.83
CA SER A 917 40.98 -66.39 52.74
C SER A 917 42.06 -66.48 53.83
N LEU A 918 42.81 -65.40 54.07
CA LEU A 918 43.84 -65.34 55.11
C LEU A 918 43.23 -65.32 56.53
N GLU A 919 42.09 -64.67 56.73
CA GLU A 919 41.33 -64.73 57.99
C GLU A 919 40.87 -66.15 58.31
N ASN A 920 40.45 -66.93 57.30
CA ASN A 920 40.06 -68.32 57.49
C ASN A 920 41.28 -69.23 57.71
N GLU A 921 42.41 -68.97 57.06
CA GLU A 921 43.69 -69.63 57.37
C GLU A 921 44.14 -69.35 58.82
N ILE A 922 44.02 -68.11 59.30
CA ILE A 922 44.30 -67.73 60.69
C ILE A 922 43.32 -68.40 61.68
N LYS A 923 42.03 -68.54 61.33
CA LYS A 923 41.06 -69.30 62.15
C LYS A 923 41.46 -70.77 62.26
N LEU A 924 41.78 -71.43 61.15
CA LEU A 924 42.24 -72.82 61.16
C LEU A 924 43.54 -72.99 61.96
N MET A 925 44.53 -72.11 61.77
CA MET A 925 45.77 -72.12 62.54
C MET A 925 45.55 -71.86 64.04
N THR A 926 44.52 -71.09 64.43
CA THR A 926 44.18 -70.86 65.85
C THR A 926 43.34 -72.00 66.44
N GLU A 927 42.52 -72.68 65.65
CA GLU A 927 41.86 -73.95 66.04
C GLU A 927 42.90 -75.07 66.23
N GLU A 928 43.83 -75.26 65.29
CA GLU A 928 44.96 -76.18 65.42
C GLU A 928 45.80 -75.85 66.67
N LYS A 929 46.11 -74.57 66.89
CA LYS A 929 46.81 -74.12 68.11
C LYS A 929 46.02 -74.48 69.37
N ASN A 930 44.71 -74.25 69.41
CA ASN A 930 43.87 -74.58 70.55
C ASN A 930 43.84 -76.10 70.82
N ILE A 931 43.77 -76.92 69.76
CA ILE A 931 43.86 -78.39 69.86
C ILE A 931 45.24 -78.81 70.37
N LEU A 932 46.33 -78.18 69.92
CA LEU A 932 47.68 -78.43 70.42
C LEU A 932 47.85 -77.99 71.88
N GLU A 933 47.28 -76.86 72.30
CA GLU A 933 47.27 -76.42 73.70
C GLU A 933 46.44 -77.35 74.59
N GLN A 934 45.31 -77.86 74.10
CA GLN A 934 44.53 -78.91 74.78
C GLN A 934 45.30 -80.23 74.87
N ASN A 935 45.97 -80.66 73.80
CA ASN A 935 46.82 -81.86 73.81
C ASN A 935 48.02 -81.71 74.76
N VAL A 936 48.66 -80.54 74.80
CA VAL A 936 49.72 -80.23 75.78
C VAL A 936 49.16 -80.17 77.21
N SER A 937 47.92 -79.71 77.41
CA SER A 937 47.24 -79.74 78.71
C SER A 937 46.93 -81.17 79.16
N CYS A 938 46.40 -82.01 78.26
CA CYS A 938 46.16 -83.43 78.48
C CYS A 938 47.47 -84.19 78.76
N LEU A 939 48.54 -83.93 78.00
CA LEU A 939 49.87 -84.48 78.27
C LEU A 939 50.44 -83.99 79.62
N LYS A 940 50.22 -82.74 80.03
CA LYS A 940 50.57 -82.27 81.38
C LYS A 940 49.77 -83.00 82.47
N GLN A 941 48.48 -83.28 82.24
CA GLN A 941 47.65 -84.08 83.15
C GLN A 941 48.08 -85.55 83.21
N MET A 942 48.48 -86.15 82.09
CA MET A 942 49.04 -87.52 82.04
C MET A 942 50.43 -87.59 82.70
N CYS A 943 51.31 -86.61 82.47
CA CYS A 943 52.62 -86.52 83.10
C CYS A 943 52.54 -86.28 84.62
N ASN A 944 51.50 -85.58 85.11
CA ASN A 944 51.22 -85.49 86.55
C ASN A 944 50.80 -86.83 87.18
N ASN A 945 50.33 -87.80 86.38
CA ASN A 945 49.87 -89.12 86.84
C ASN A 945 50.87 -90.26 86.60
N LEU A 946 52.02 -90.02 85.96
CA LEU A 946 53.05 -91.04 85.68
C LEU A 946 54.49 -90.52 85.88
N GLN A 947 54.95 -90.47 87.14
CA GLN A 947 56.37 -90.38 87.45
C GLN A 947 57.03 -91.77 87.55
N SER A 948 57.81 -92.20 86.54
CA SER A 948 59.11 -92.88 86.79
C SER A 948 59.99 -93.05 85.54
N ASN A 949 61.31 -92.99 85.77
CA ASN A 949 62.43 -93.58 85.00
C ASN A 949 62.73 -93.20 83.51
N LYS A 950 63.76 -92.34 83.36
CA LYS A 950 65.04 -92.57 82.62
C LYS A 950 65.05 -92.83 81.09
N MET A 951 65.60 -91.83 80.35
CA MET A 951 66.90 -91.81 79.59
C MET A 951 67.25 -92.92 78.55
N PRO A 952 68.11 -92.67 77.52
CA PRO A 952 68.77 -91.42 77.05
C PRO A 952 68.62 -91.16 75.51
N LYS A 953 69.60 -90.47 74.88
CA LYS A 953 69.60 -89.90 73.51
C LYS A 953 70.14 -90.82 72.40
N SER A 954 69.71 -90.58 71.15
CA SER A 954 70.55 -90.57 69.92
C SER A 954 69.74 -90.13 68.66
N ASP A 955 70.24 -89.56 67.55
CA ASP A 955 71.36 -88.64 67.20
C ASP A 955 71.16 -88.16 65.71
N ASP A 956 72.06 -87.34 65.13
CA ASP A 956 71.90 -86.60 63.86
C ASP A 956 71.92 -87.40 62.53
N ASN A 957 71.30 -86.85 61.46
CA ASN A 957 71.94 -86.46 60.15
C ASN A 957 70.92 -86.23 59.00
N SER A 958 70.30 -85.04 58.88
CA SER A 958 69.49 -84.69 57.69
C SER A 958 69.37 -83.19 57.35
N GLU A 959 69.38 -82.29 58.35
CA GLU A 959 69.02 -80.87 58.16
C GLU A 959 69.95 -80.06 57.23
N ILE A 960 71.25 -80.32 57.21
CA ILE A 960 72.24 -79.47 56.52
C ILE A 960 71.92 -79.31 55.01
N LYS A 961 71.44 -80.37 54.35
CA LYS A 961 71.04 -80.31 52.92
C LYS A 961 69.75 -79.52 52.68
N LEU A 962 68.85 -79.46 53.66
CA LEU A 962 67.65 -78.62 53.57
C LEU A 962 68.03 -77.14 53.67
N TYR A 963 68.96 -76.79 54.56
CA TYR A 963 69.44 -75.41 54.70
C TYR A 963 70.17 -74.89 53.45
N GLU A 964 71.05 -75.68 52.81
CA GLU A 964 71.68 -75.28 51.55
C GLU A 964 70.64 -74.98 50.46
N ASN A 965 69.62 -75.83 50.30
CA ASN A 965 68.60 -75.65 49.27
C ASN A 965 67.64 -74.49 49.62
N ARG A 966 67.35 -74.27 50.91
CA ARG A 966 66.60 -73.11 51.39
C ARG A 966 67.35 -71.80 51.12
N ILE A 967 68.66 -71.76 51.36
CA ILE A 967 69.52 -70.60 51.08
C ILE A 967 69.57 -70.33 49.57
N ARG A 968 69.71 -71.37 48.73
CA ARG A 968 69.69 -71.23 47.27
C ARG A 968 68.36 -70.65 46.76
N ASN A 969 67.23 -71.11 47.30
CA ASN A 969 65.91 -70.58 46.94
C ASN A 969 65.70 -69.14 47.44
N LEU A 970 66.14 -68.82 48.66
CA LEU A 970 66.12 -67.45 49.19
C LEU A 970 67.01 -66.50 48.36
N SER A 971 68.15 -66.98 47.85
CA SER A 971 68.99 -66.23 46.91
C SER A 971 68.26 -65.92 45.59
N SER A 972 67.57 -66.91 45.02
CA SER A 972 66.77 -66.74 43.79
C SER A 972 65.64 -65.73 43.98
N VAL A 973 64.87 -65.88 45.07
CA VAL A 973 63.78 -64.95 45.42
C VAL A 973 64.32 -63.55 45.70
N LYS A 974 65.48 -63.41 46.35
CA LYS A 974 66.14 -62.12 46.52
C LYS A 974 66.45 -61.46 45.18
N THR A 975 67.05 -62.18 44.22
CA THR A 975 67.35 -61.61 42.89
C THR A 975 66.09 -61.24 42.11
N GLN A 976 64.99 -61.98 42.27
CA GLN A 976 63.69 -61.63 41.68
C GLN A 976 63.12 -60.34 42.31
N LEU A 977 63.09 -60.25 43.64
CA LEU A 977 62.64 -59.05 44.36
C LEU A 977 63.52 -57.82 44.08
N GLU A 978 64.83 -58.00 43.86
CA GLU A 978 65.72 -56.91 43.44
C GLU A 978 65.43 -56.46 42.00
N SER A 979 65.06 -57.37 41.10
CA SER A 979 64.57 -56.99 39.76
C SER A 979 63.21 -56.29 39.81
N GLU A 980 62.21 -56.84 40.52
CA GLU A 980 60.89 -56.22 40.70
C GLU A 980 60.98 -54.83 41.35
N LYS A 981 61.96 -54.61 42.24
CA LYS A 981 62.21 -53.31 42.88
C LYS A 981 62.72 -52.25 41.91
N GLU A 982 63.63 -52.59 40.99
CA GLU A 982 64.02 -51.64 39.94
C GLU A 982 62.90 -51.47 38.89
N ASP A 983 62.16 -52.53 38.57
CA ASP A 983 60.99 -52.49 37.70
C ASP A 983 59.89 -51.54 38.25
N LEU A 984 59.66 -51.57 39.57
CA LEU A 984 58.78 -50.64 40.29
C LEU A 984 59.33 -49.22 40.36
N LYS A 985 60.65 -49.02 40.46
CA LYS A 985 61.27 -47.69 40.36
C LYS A 985 61.21 -47.10 38.94
N GLU A 986 61.37 -47.93 37.91
CA GLU A 986 61.18 -47.53 36.50
C GLU A 986 59.73 -47.11 36.29
N LYS A 987 58.77 -47.93 36.73
CA LYS A 987 57.33 -47.60 36.73
C LYS A 987 57.06 -46.30 37.48
N LEU A 988 57.59 -46.13 38.70
CA LEU A 988 57.48 -44.88 39.46
C LEU A 988 58.01 -43.68 38.65
N ARG A 989 59.23 -43.77 38.11
CA ARG A 989 59.83 -42.72 37.25
C ARG A 989 58.98 -42.42 36.00
N THR A 990 58.34 -43.42 35.39
CA THR A 990 57.41 -43.16 34.28
C THR A 990 56.14 -42.45 34.75
N THR A 991 55.57 -42.81 35.90
CA THR A 991 54.43 -42.08 36.48
C THR A 991 54.79 -40.67 36.95
N GLU A 992 56.02 -40.44 37.44
CA GLU A 992 56.54 -39.10 37.78
C GLU A 992 56.74 -38.25 36.53
N ARG A 993 57.26 -38.82 35.42
CA ARG A 993 57.32 -38.13 34.13
C ARG A 993 55.94 -37.84 33.55
N LEU A 994 55.00 -38.79 33.64
CA LEU A 994 53.62 -38.57 33.21
C LEU A 994 52.94 -37.49 34.07
N LEU A 995 53.12 -37.49 35.39
CA LEU A 995 52.59 -36.44 36.27
C LEU A 995 53.27 -35.08 36.04
N SER A 996 54.56 -35.06 35.72
CA SER A 996 55.28 -33.85 35.30
C SER A 996 54.78 -33.33 33.95
N ASN A 997 54.53 -34.23 32.99
CA ASN A 997 53.98 -33.88 31.68
C ASN A 997 52.53 -33.40 31.80
N THR A 998 51.63 -34.09 32.49
CA THR A 998 50.25 -33.62 32.67
C THR A 998 50.18 -32.33 33.51
N ARG A 999 51.15 -32.08 34.41
CA ARG A 999 51.29 -30.76 35.06
C ARG A 999 51.78 -29.70 34.08
N ARG A 1000 52.69 -30.03 33.17
CA ARG A 1000 53.16 -29.12 32.12
C ARG A 1000 52.07 -28.85 31.09
N GLU A 1001 51.37 -29.86 30.59
CA GLU A 1001 50.17 -29.73 29.75
C GLU A 1001 49.07 -28.95 30.46
N CYS A 1002 48.87 -29.10 31.78
CA CYS A 1002 47.92 -28.27 32.52
C CYS A 1002 48.39 -26.80 32.68
N ILE A 1003 49.70 -26.55 32.67
CA ILE A 1003 50.27 -25.18 32.61
C ILE A 1003 50.20 -24.64 31.18
N GLU A 1004 50.51 -25.43 30.16
CA GLU A 1004 50.44 -25.07 28.74
C GLU A 1004 48.99 -24.90 28.27
N LEU A 1005 48.02 -25.66 28.80
CA LEU A 1005 46.59 -25.44 28.61
C LEU A 1005 46.08 -24.25 29.43
N LYS A 1006 46.66 -23.95 30.60
CA LYS A 1006 46.36 -22.70 31.32
C LYS A 1006 46.95 -21.49 30.63
N LEU A 1007 48.12 -21.59 30.02
CA LEU A 1007 48.72 -20.55 29.19
C LEU A 1007 47.95 -20.41 27.88
N ALA A 1008 47.68 -21.49 27.14
CA ALA A 1008 46.86 -21.45 25.94
C ALA A 1008 45.39 -21.04 26.20
N LEU A 1009 44.86 -21.23 27.42
CA LEU A 1009 43.55 -20.69 27.82
C LEU A 1009 43.66 -19.27 28.39
N GLN A 1010 44.81 -18.86 28.92
CA GLN A 1010 45.12 -17.45 29.23
C GLN A 1010 45.41 -16.64 27.96
N ASP A 1011 45.92 -17.29 26.91
CA ASP A 1011 46.20 -16.74 25.59
C ASP A 1011 44.92 -16.77 24.76
N ALA A 1012 44.12 -17.83 24.80
CA ALA A 1012 42.77 -17.81 24.23
C ALA A 1012 41.81 -16.89 25.02
N THR A 1013 42.07 -16.58 26.30
CA THR A 1013 41.32 -15.52 27.03
C THR A 1013 41.98 -14.14 26.99
N SER A 1014 43.24 -14.00 26.57
CA SER A 1014 43.84 -12.70 26.23
C SER A 1014 43.58 -12.36 24.75
N GLU A 1015 43.44 -13.34 23.87
CA GLU A 1015 42.99 -13.24 22.49
C GLU A 1015 41.48 -13.10 22.43
N THR A 1016 40.66 -13.87 23.18
CA THR A 1016 39.23 -13.51 23.27
C THR A 1016 39.00 -12.24 24.06
N LYS A 1017 39.84 -11.83 25.02
CA LYS A 1017 39.81 -10.44 25.52
C LYS A 1017 40.28 -9.44 24.48
N SER A 1018 41.28 -9.72 23.64
CA SER A 1018 41.78 -8.80 22.62
C SER A 1018 40.80 -8.67 21.46
N LEU A 1019 40.10 -9.74 21.08
CA LEU A 1019 39.00 -9.76 20.14
C LEU A 1019 37.72 -9.19 20.76
N GLN A 1020 37.46 -9.40 22.05
CA GLN A 1020 36.37 -8.70 22.77
C GLN A 1020 36.72 -7.22 22.96
N GLU A 1021 37.99 -6.84 23.04
CA GLU A 1021 38.48 -5.46 23.08
C GLU A 1021 38.62 -4.87 21.68
N HIS A 1022 38.71 -5.68 20.63
CA HIS A 1022 38.67 -5.25 19.23
C HIS A 1022 37.23 -5.11 18.74
N VAL A 1023 36.33 -6.00 19.17
CA VAL A 1023 34.86 -5.88 19.04
C VAL A 1023 34.34 -4.78 19.95
N SER A 1024 34.89 -4.58 21.15
CA SER A 1024 34.61 -3.36 21.93
C SER A 1024 35.21 -2.14 21.26
N ARG A 1025 36.43 -2.15 20.69
CA ARG A 1025 36.95 -1.02 19.90
C ARG A 1025 36.16 -0.74 18.61
N LEU A 1026 35.43 -1.74 18.07
CA LEU A 1026 34.48 -1.54 16.98
C LEU A 1026 33.11 -1.07 17.49
N ARG A 1027 32.69 -1.44 18.71
CA ARG A 1027 31.47 -0.95 19.36
C ARG A 1027 31.62 0.45 19.97
N THR A 1028 32.80 0.81 20.47
CA THR A 1028 33.15 2.18 20.90
C THR A 1028 33.66 3.04 19.74
N ALA A 1029 33.74 2.49 18.52
CA ALA A 1029 33.83 3.29 17.30
C ALA A 1029 32.46 3.83 16.86
N ASP A 1030 31.36 3.12 17.20
CA ASP A 1030 29.99 3.63 17.06
C ASP A 1030 29.56 4.43 18.31
N ASP A 1031 29.67 3.85 19.50
CA ASP A 1031 29.24 4.46 20.77
C ASP A 1031 30.37 4.53 21.82
N GLU A 1032 31.39 5.35 21.55
CA GLU A 1032 31.77 6.35 22.56
C GLU A 1032 32.08 7.73 21.95
N GLN A 1033 31.14 8.24 21.14
CA GLN A 1033 30.83 9.68 21.19
C GLN A 1033 29.76 10.00 22.26
N ASN A 1034 29.73 9.26 23.37
CA ASN A 1034 29.53 9.83 24.71
C ASN A 1034 29.80 8.82 25.86
N VAL A 1035 30.87 9.10 26.61
CA VAL A 1035 30.87 9.14 28.09
C VAL A 1035 30.73 7.75 28.77
N LEU A 1036 31.82 7.14 29.24
CA LEU A 1036 32.79 7.70 30.21
C LEU A 1036 34.23 7.18 30.10
N ALA A 1037 35.16 8.12 30.19
CA ALA A 1037 36.50 7.86 30.71
C ALA A 1037 36.47 7.36 32.17
N THR A 1038 37.42 6.47 32.48
CA THR A 1038 37.87 6.08 33.83
C THR A 1038 36.83 5.51 34.80
N ALA A 1039 36.87 4.19 34.96
CA ALA A 1039 36.72 3.57 36.28
C ALA A 1039 37.98 3.85 37.16
N GLU A 1040 38.02 3.23 38.35
CA GLU A 1040 39.06 3.37 39.40
C GLU A 1040 38.91 4.62 40.30
N LEU A 1041 39.06 4.55 41.64
CA LEU A 1041 39.31 3.40 42.52
C LEU A 1041 38.65 3.58 43.91
N ASN A 1042 38.71 2.53 44.73
CA ASN A 1042 38.43 2.47 46.18
C ASN A 1042 39.14 3.59 46.98
N LEU A 1043 38.81 3.93 48.24
CA LEU A 1043 38.60 3.05 49.41
C LEU A 1043 38.11 3.86 50.65
N ASN A 1044 37.69 3.17 51.71
CA ASN A 1044 37.54 3.63 53.12
C ASN A 1044 36.35 4.54 53.52
N LEU A 1045 35.42 3.94 54.29
CA LEU A 1045 34.92 4.33 55.63
C LEU A 1045 35.77 5.44 56.34
N PRO A 1046 35.30 6.33 57.27
CA PRO A 1046 34.16 6.08 58.22
C PRO A 1046 33.35 7.25 58.98
N LEU A 1047 32.04 7.00 59.29
CA LEU A 1047 31.34 7.02 60.64
C LEU A 1047 30.67 8.36 61.32
N MET A 1048 29.32 8.35 61.67
CA MET A 1048 28.19 9.13 62.46
C MET A 1048 28.19 10.68 62.80
N LEU A 1049 27.19 11.38 63.47
CA LEU A 1049 25.95 11.09 64.33
C LEU A 1049 24.86 12.19 64.30
N GLU A 1050 23.71 11.88 64.95
CA GLU A 1050 22.55 12.69 65.40
C GLU A 1050 22.80 14.20 65.70
N GLU A 1051 21.79 15.07 65.80
CA GLU A 1051 20.42 14.84 66.30
C GLU A 1051 19.43 15.92 65.82
N THR A 1052 18.15 15.78 66.16
CA THR A 1052 17.24 16.93 66.15
C THR A 1052 16.34 16.97 67.40
N ILE A 1053 16.20 18.18 67.97
CA ILE A 1053 15.13 18.62 68.91
C ILE A 1053 15.34 18.34 70.41
N HIS A 1054 16.10 19.21 71.10
CA HIS A 1054 15.80 19.96 72.35
C HIS A 1054 17.09 20.78 72.72
N GLU A 1055 17.11 21.91 73.44
CA GLU A 1055 16.09 22.68 74.17
C GLU A 1055 16.52 24.17 74.31
N LEU A 1056 15.55 25.09 74.49
CA LEU A 1056 15.54 26.38 75.26
C LEU A 1056 16.76 27.35 75.40
N SER A 1057 16.44 28.61 75.76
CA SER A 1057 17.32 29.79 76.01
C SER A 1057 17.90 30.46 74.75
N HIS A 1058 17.72 31.75 74.42
CA HIS A 1058 17.51 33.02 75.17
C HIS A 1058 18.79 33.57 75.85
N GLU A 1059 18.91 34.91 75.82
CA GLU A 1059 19.99 35.80 76.33
C GLU A 1059 21.31 35.93 75.53
N ASP A 1060 21.35 36.91 74.63
CA ASP A 1060 22.03 38.22 74.77
C ASP A 1060 23.55 38.44 75.10
N GLU A 1061 23.99 39.61 74.61
CA GLU A 1061 25.04 40.54 75.08
C GLU A 1061 26.57 40.36 74.78
N TYR A 1062 27.03 41.31 73.94
CA TYR A 1062 28.16 42.25 74.12
C TYR A 1062 29.66 41.94 73.83
N SER A 1063 30.14 42.73 72.85
CA SER A 1063 31.24 43.71 72.95
C SER A 1063 32.69 43.31 72.64
N ASP A 1064 33.15 43.84 71.49
CA ASP A 1064 34.40 44.58 71.26
C ASP A 1064 35.76 43.96 71.71
N ARG A 1065 36.79 44.01 70.85
CA ARG A 1065 37.37 45.30 70.44
C ARG A 1065 38.22 45.32 69.15
N CYS A 1066 38.21 46.53 68.60
CA CYS A 1066 39.31 47.23 67.93
C CYS A 1066 39.66 46.91 66.45
N ASN A 1067 39.42 47.96 65.66
CA ASN A 1067 40.36 48.57 64.70
C ASN A 1067 40.42 48.00 63.27
N SER A 1068 39.62 48.64 62.41
CA SER A 1068 40.07 49.72 61.52
C SER A 1068 39.80 49.56 60.02
N ASN A 1069 38.98 50.49 59.55
CA ASN A 1069 39.15 51.25 58.31
C ASN A 1069 39.02 50.56 56.95
N LEU A 1070 37.93 50.95 56.26
CA LEU A 1070 37.93 51.61 54.93
C LEU A 1070 38.57 50.83 53.75
N ASN A 1071 37.93 50.71 52.58
CA ASN A 1071 36.95 51.62 52.00
C ASN A 1071 36.22 51.01 50.79
N LYS A 1072 34.93 51.30 50.65
CA LYS A 1072 34.15 51.40 49.39
C LYS A 1072 33.93 50.16 48.50
N SER A 1073 32.83 50.05 47.75
CA SER A 1073 31.49 50.66 47.92
C SER A 1073 30.48 50.13 46.90
N PHE A 1074 29.19 50.21 47.26
CA PHE A 1074 28.04 50.35 46.36
C PHE A 1074 27.63 49.14 45.47
N THR A 1075 26.67 48.40 46.04
CA THR A 1075 25.30 48.24 45.49
C THR A 1075 24.89 49.31 44.45
N LYS A 1076 23.93 49.09 43.53
CA LYS A 1076 22.50 48.86 43.80
C LYS A 1076 21.73 48.97 42.46
N TYR A 1077 20.68 48.18 42.21
CA TYR A 1077 19.29 48.65 41.99
C TYR A 1077 18.34 47.58 41.41
N THR A 1078 17.05 47.85 41.56
CA THR A 1078 15.87 47.06 41.15
C THR A 1078 15.16 47.70 39.94
N HIS A 1079 14.17 46.98 39.39
CA HIS A 1079 13.18 47.45 38.39
C HIS A 1079 13.71 47.72 36.97
N SER A 1080 12.89 47.72 35.90
CA SER A 1080 11.59 47.06 35.64
C SER A 1080 11.23 47.31 34.15
N SER A 1081 10.36 46.46 33.59
CA SER A 1081 9.46 46.75 32.45
C SER A 1081 10.04 47.17 31.09
N THR A 1082 9.71 46.33 30.10
CA THR A 1082 9.19 46.72 28.77
C THR A 1082 10.09 47.51 27.81
N LEU A 1083 10.65 46.78 26.84
CA LEU A 1083 10.28 46.95 25.43
C LEU A 1083 10.39 45.61 24.68
#